data_AF-A0A7X9DGV2-F1
#
_entry.id   AF-A0A7X9DGV2-F1
#
_cell.length_a   1.000
_cell.length_b   1.000
_cell.length_c   1.000
_cell.angle_alpha   90.00
_cell.angle_beta   90.00
_cell.angle_gamma   90.00
#
_symmetry.space_group_name_H-M   'P 1'
#
loop_
_entity.id
_entity.type
_entity.pdbx_description
1 polymer ?
#
loop_
_entity_poly.entity_id
_entity_poly.type
_entity_poly.pdbx_seq_one_letter_code
_entity_poly.pdbx_strand_id
1 'polypeptide(L)'
;MKSSFNVAEVYNQNIKNNNLVISEVESKSILSHYGIPTTKGKLITTPDQITEIPSQLSFPLVAKISAKGLLHKTEIGGVITDINNSQQLVEAFNTLMLRIQNNNIQEFTGILIEEQVFGSVEIIAGFTNDAVFGPTIMAGTGGIYTNLLNDVAFHILPATEDDIYTMLRKLKGYPLIEGYRGKGINLDELISIFMKLCQLALDGREYIHSIDCNPIIANKDRCIVADAAITLLQTKINDPLITEKPNTSYMDTFFNPESVAVVGASSQENKIGHVIVDCLKKSGYKGSIYPINPKQESILGLPAFSSIKDTPQVPDVVIIAVDLSLVPDVLDEMAAIGSHNAIIISGGGKELGGKREELEATIATKAQKHAIRIIGPNCIGVFDSASQFDSFFYHIDRFTRPPQGNISFITQSGTWGVTFMELSHKTGLAKMISYGNRVDLDEGDMIAYLASDTKTAVIASYIEGLGRGRKFLESVAIAHNNKKPVVVFKTGRTPQAAHASISNTGAYGGSYTLYHDILEDAGILLTDSMHECFAASVTLSMQPAAKGNRVAMVSNGAGPMVNALDLFSKKGLELASLCEESIQSMKEHFSFFYIVNNPVDITGSATSDDYDYVMTQLMNDDGVDIIMPFFVFQNTPLDEAIIEKMAKHNTVKKKPIICCCTEGAYSHAMKERLIAKGIPVFTEIHHWVTAAYAVMQWGKIMQGGSVCKSSS
;
A
#
# COMPACT_ATOMS: atom_id res chain seq x y z
N MET A 1 22.76 47.05 0.94
CA MET A 1 22.48 45.79 0.21
C MET A 1 22.36 44.70 1.25
N LYS A 2 21.15 44.24 1.60
CA LYS A 2 20.99 43.02 2.40
C LYS A 2 21.35 41.86 1.48
N SER A 3 22.31 41.01 1.85
CA SER A 3 22.55 39.77 1.11
C SER A 3 21.22 39.02 1.04
N SER A 4 20.78 38.64 -0.16
CA SER A 4 19.64 37.75 -0.32
C SER A 4 19.97 36.44 0.38
N PHE A 5 19.24 36.09 1.43
CA PHE A 5 19.41 34.81 2.14
C PHE A 5 19.21 33.68 1.12
N ASN A 6 20.30 32.98 0.77
CA ASN A 6 20.29 31.91 -0.21
C ASN A 6 20.28 30.56 0.50
N VAL A 7 19.10 29.94 0.55
CA VAL A 7 18.87 28.66 1.23
C VAL A 7 19.76 27.54 0.67
N ALA A 8 19.95 27.49 -0.66
CA ALA A 8 20.81 26.49 -1.28
C ALA A 8 22.29 26.68 -0.91
N GLU A 9 22.74 27.93 -0.70
CA GLU A 9 24.10 28.19 -0.24
C GLU A 9 24.31 27.66 1.19
N VAL A 10 23.33 27.84 2.08
CA VAL A 10 23.35 27.27 3.44
C VAL A 10 23.48 25.74 3.40
N TYR A 11 22.73 25.07 2.51
CA TYR A 11 22.83 23.62 2.35
C TYR A 11 24.21 23.19 1.85
N ASN A 12 24.70 23.82 0.78
CA ASN A 12 26.01 23.48 0.20
C ASN A 12 27.15 23.70 1.18
N GLN A 13 27.13 24.78 1.98
CA GLN A 13 28.14 25.04 3.00
C GLN A 13 28.12 23.98 4.10
N ASN A 14 26.93 23.57 4.57
CA ASN A 14 26.79 22.54 5.60
C ASN A 14 27.25 21.17 5.10
N ILE A 15 26.83 20.75 3.90
CA ILE A 15 27.28 19.49 3.26
C ILE A 15 28.80 19.49 3.07
N LYS A 16 29.39 20.60 2.57
CA LYS A 16 30.84 20.72 2.37
C LYS A 16 31.62 20.58 3.68
N ASN A 17 31.06 21.06 4.79
CA ASN A 17 31.66 20.95 6.12
C ASN A 17 31.34 19.63 6.82
N ASN A 18 30.69 18.68 6.14
CA ASN A 18 30.21 17.41 6.68
C ASN A 18 29.27 17.57 7.89
N ASN A 19 28.54 18.69 7.95
CA ASN A 19 27.53 18.99 8.97
C ASN A 19 26.15 18.72 8.36
N LEU A 20 25.62 17.51 8.57
CA LEU A 20 24.32 17.14 7.98
C LEU A 20 23.11 17.61 8.79
N VAL A 21 23.32 18.17 9.99
CA VAL A 21 22.25 18.68 10.84
C VAL A 21 22.37 20.20 10.90
N ILE A 22 21.37 20.90 10.38
CA ILE A 22 21.29 22.36 10.43
C ILE A 22 20.87 22.78 11.85
N SER A 23 21.53 23.80 12.41
CA SER A 23 21.21 24.30 13.75
C SER A 23 19.76 24.81 13.84
N GLU A 24 19.17 24.83 15.04
CA GLU A 24 17.79 25.32 15.23
C GLU A 24 17.63 26.78 14.76
N VAL A 25 18.65 27.62 14.98
CA VAL A 25 18.65 29.03 14.56
C VAL A 25 18.63 29.16 13.04
N GLU A 26 19.46 28.40 12.34
CA GLU A 26 19.48 28.38 10.87
C GLU A 26 18.19 27.76 10.30
N SER A 27 17.70 26.68 10.92
CA SER A 27 16.44 26.02 10.53
C SER A 27 15.27 27.01 10.64
N LYS A 28 15.13 27.74 11.74
CA LYS A 28 14.09 28.78 11.91
C LYS A 28 14.27 29.96 10.95
N SER A 29 15.51 30.32 10.61
CA SER A 29 15.78 31.35 9.60
C SER A 29 15.32 30.91 8.20
N ILE A 30 15.53 29.64 7.84
CA ILE A 30 15.00 29.04 6.62
C ILE A 30 13.47 29.02 6.64
N LEU A 31 12.84 28.53 7.72
CA LEU A 31 11.39 28.53 7.86
C LEU A 31 10.79 29.95 7.70
N SER A 32 11.39 30.94 8.36
CA SER A 32 10.99 32.34 8.27
C SER A 32 11.11 32.90 6.85
N HIS A 33 12.12 32.47 6.09
CA HIS A 33 12.28 32.86 4.67
C HIS A 33 11.11 32.38 3.80
N TYR A 34 10.54 31.21 4.11
CA TYR A 34 9.32 30.68 3.46
C TYR A 34 8.02 31.25 4.07
N GLY A 35 8.12 32.19 5.01
CA GLY A 35 6.96 32.80 5.67
C GLY A 35 6.26 31.88 6.67
N ILE A 36 6.96 30.88 7.20
CA ILE A 36 6.48 30.01 8.28
C ILE A 36 6.76 30.71 9.62
N PRO A 37 5.74 30.97 10.46
CA PRO A 37 5.94 31.64 11.75
C PRO A 37 6.77 30.79 12.72
N THR A 38 7.85 31.35 13.23
CA THR A 38 8.68 30.74 14.28
C THR A 38 8.73 31.64 15.51
N THR A 39 9.04 31.08 16.67
CA THR A 39 9.28 31.85 17.91
C THR A 39 10.36 32.91 17.71
N LYS A 40 10.16 34.09 18.32
CA LYS A 40 11.20 35.12 18.37
C LYS A 40 12.25 34.73 19.39
N GLY A 41 13.51 34.84 19.01
CA GLY A 41 14.61 34.49 19.88
C GLY A 41 15.91 35.22 19.57
N LYS A 42 16.85 35.13 20.53
CA LYS A 42 18.22 35.63 20.42
C LYS A 42 19.19 34.55 20.89
N LEU A 43 20.17 34.25 20.06
CA LEU A 43 21.28 33.38 20.44
C LEU A 43 22.27 34.18 21.30
N ILE A 44 22.62 33.64 22.46
CA ILE A 44 23.64 34.21 23.35
C ILE A 44 24.76 33.20 23.60
N THR A 45 25.99 33.70 23.66
CA THR A 45 27.19 32.90 23.92
C THR A 45 27.87 33.28 25.23
N THR A 46 27.56 34.45 25.78
CA THR A 46 28.13 34.93 27.04
C THR A 46 27.05 35.43 28.01
N PRO A 47 27.28 35.34 29.34
CA PRO A 47 26.35 35.86 30.34
C PRO A 47 26.03 37.35 30.20
N ASP A 48 26.99 38.18 29.77
CA ASP A 48 26.80 39.63 29.66
C ASP A 48 25.66 40.00 28.70
N GLN A 49 25.45 39.19 27.66
CA GLN A 49 24.40 39.37 26.66
C GLN A 49 22.98 39.18 27.23
N ILE A 50 22.84 38.54 28.40
CA ILE A 50 21.56 38.33 29.08
C ILE A 50 20.90 39.67 29.45
N THR A 51 21.69 40.68 29.80
CA THR A 51 21.19 42.00 30.21
C THR A 51 20.41 42.72 29.10
N GLU A 52 20.67 42.37 27.84
CA GLU A 52 19.99 42.94 26.68
C GLU A 52 18.63 42.26 26.39
N ILE A 53 18.40 41.04 26.89
CA ILE A 53 17.23 40.21 26.55
C ILE A 53 15.89 40.86 26.93
N PRO A 54 15.70 41.42 28.15
CA PRO A 54 14.40 41.99 28.54
C PRO A 54 13.94 43.18 27.68
N SER A 55 14.87 43.82 26.95
CA SER A 55 14.53 44.90 26.00
C SER A 55 14.01 44.39 24.65
N GLN A 56 14.18 43.09 24.37
CA GLN A 56 13.88 42.48 23.07
C GLN A 56 12.81 41.39 23.16
N LEU A 57 12.73 40.67 24.28
CA LEU A 57 11.80 39.58 24.52
C LEU A 57 11.07 39.79 25.85
N SER A 58 9.79 39.43 25.89
CA SER A 58 8.97 39.49 27.10
C SER A 58 8.90 38.13 27.78
N PHE A 59 8.98 38.12 29.11
CA PHE A 59 8.79 36.92 29.92
C PHE A 59 7.32 36.41 29.86
N PRO A 60 7.07 35.10 30.01
CA PRO A 60 8.04 34.04 30.25
C PRO A 60 8.87 33.65 29.00
N LEU A 61 10.09 33.17 29.25
CA LEU A 61 11.08 32.77 28.23
C LEU A 61 11.43 31.29 28.32
N VAL A 62 11.99 30.77 27.24
CA VAL A 62 12.60 29.44 27.14
C VAL A 62 14.08 29.59 26.80
N ALA A 63 14.95 28.80 27.43
CA ALA A 63 16.37 28.71 27.11
C ALA A 63 16.70 27.31 26.55
N LYS A 64 17.36 27.25 25.40
CA LYS A 64 17.69 26.01 24.69
C LYS A 64 19.16 25.95 24.30
N ILE A 65 19.79 24.78 24.45
CA ILE A 65 21.14 24.55 23.89
C ILE A 65 21.05 24.52 22.36
N SER A 66 21.88 25.31 21.69
CA SER A 66 22.12 25.24 20.26
C SER A 66 23.55 24.78 20.00
N ALA A 67 23.69 23.62 19.37
CA ALA A 67 24.97 23.05 18.97
C ALA A 67 24.80 22.37 17.61
N LYS A 68 25.85 22.33 16.79
CA LYS A 68 25.83 21.58 15.54
C LYS A 68 25.76 20.08 15.85
N GLY A 69 24.99 19.34 15.05
CA GLY A 69 24.80 17.89 15.25
C GLY A 69 23.86 17.48 16.40
N LEU A 70 23.35 18.42 17.21
CA LEU A 70 22.48 18.09 18.34
C LEU A 70 20.99 18.08 17.94
N LEU A 71 20.44 16.89 17.69
CA LEU A 71 19.01 16.68 17.38
C LEU A 71 18.12 16.61 18.64
N HIS A 72 18.43 15.69 19.58
CA HIS A 72 17.57 15.40 20.74
C HIS A 72 18.00 16.14 22.01
N LYS A 73 18.02 17.47 21.97
CA LYS A 73 18.44 18.32 23.10
C LYS A 73 17.63 18.10 24.39
N THR A 74 16.36 17.73 24.30
CA THR A 74 15.51 17.50 25.48
C THR A 74 16.01 16.34 26.34
N GLU A 75 16.61 15.30 25.73
CA GLU A 75 17.08 14.10 26.44
C GLU A 75 18.24 14.39 27.40
N ILE A 76 19.07 15.39 27.07
CA ILE A 76 20.17 15.87 27.93
C ILE A 76 19.72 16.99 28.88
N GLY A 77 18.41 17.27 28.96
CA GLY A 77 17.87 18.43 29.66
C GLY A 77 18.30 19.75 29.01
N GLY A 78 18.50 19.79 27.70
CA GLY A 78 18.98 20.97 26.99
C GLY A 78 17.95 22.09 26.81
N VAL A 79 16.78 21.99 27.43
CA VAL A 79 15.69 22.97 27.38
C VAL A 79 15.24 23.30 28.80
N ILE A 80 15.10 24.59 29.10
CA ILE A 80 14.53 25.11 30.35
C ILE A 80 13.40 26.08 30.00
N THR A 81 12.18 25.75 30.42
CA THR A 81 10.98 26.59 30.26
C THR A 81 10.68 27.37 31.54
N ASP A 82 9.64 28.21 31.48
CA ASP A 82 9.05 28.94 32.61
C ASP A 82 10.04 29.89 33.29
N ILE A 83 10.91 30.50 32.49
CA ILE A 83 11.82 31.54 32.94
C ILE A 83 11.01 32.84 33.00
N ASN A 84 10.67 33.31 34.20
CA ASN A 84 9.75 34.42 34.43
C ASN A 84 10.45 35.76 34.71
N ASN A 85 11.77 35.76 34.92
CA ASN A 85 12.53 36.97 35.20
C ASN A 85 14.03 36.79 34.87
N SER A 86 14.78 37.90 34.88
CA SER A 86 16.20 37.91 34.53
C SER A 86 17.08 37.07 35.46
N GLN A 87 16.72 36.92 36.74
CA GLN A 87 17.47 36.09 37.67
C GLN A 87 17.38 34.61 37.25
N GLN A 88 16.16 34.14 37.00
CA GLN A 88 15.93 32.77 36.50
C GLN A 88 16.61 32.53 35.15
N LEU A 89 16.74 33.56 34.30
CA LEU A 89 17.43 33.45 33.02
C LEU A 89 18.94 33.21 33.20
N VAL A 90 19.58 33.90 34.16
CA VAL A 90 20.99 33.66 34.52
C VAL A 90 21.19 32.25 35.08
N GLU A 91 20.29 31.82 35.96
CA GLU A 91 20.31 30.46 36.53
C GLU A 91 20.16 29.39 35.44
N ALA A 92 19.24 29.60 34.50
CA ALA A 92 19.03 28.73 33.35
C ALA A 92 20.28 28.66 32.45
N PHE A 93 20.88 29.81 32.12
CA PHE A 93 22.10 29.87 31.31
C PHE A 93 23.24 29.05 31.93
N ASN A 94 23.52 29.29 33.22
CA ASN A 94 24.57 28.57 33.95
C ASN A 94 24.30 27.06 34.00
N THR A 95 23.04 26.68 34.22
CA THR A 95 22.62 25.27 34.24
C THR A 95 22.87 24.59 32.89
N LEU A 96 22.52 25.24 31.78
CA LEU A 96 22.74 24.71 30.44
C LEU A 96 24.23 24.63 30.08
N MET A 97 25.04 25.62 30.47
CA MET A 97 26.50 25.57 30.29
C MET A 97 27.14 24.39 31.03
N LEU A 98 26.68 24.08 32.25
CA LEU A 98 27.12 22.89 32.97
C LEU A 98 26.71 21.60 32.26
N ARG A 99 25.48 21.53 31.72
CA ARG A 99 25.02 20.36 30.93
C ARG A 99 25.85 20.16 29.67
N ILE A 100 26.23 21.23 28.98
CA ILE A 100 27.11 21.20 27.81
C ILE A 100 28.47 20.59 28.16
N GLN A 101 29.08 21.05 29.25
CA GLN A 101 30.38 20.55 29.72
C GLN A 101 30.28 19.08 30.14
N ASN A 102 29.28 18.72 30.94
CA ASN A 102 29.12 17.35 31.45
C ASN A 102 28.83 16.32 30.35
N ASN A 103 28.18 16.73 29.26
CA ASN A 103 27.89 15.85 28.11
C ASN A 103 28.95 15.94 26.99
N ASN A 104 30.06 16.65 27.20
CA ASN A 104 31.16 16.81 26.23
C ASN A 104 30.70 17.29 24.83
N ILE A 105 29.75 18.22 24.76
CA ILE A 105 29.25 18.74 23.49
C ILE A 105 30.31 19.64 22.83
N GLN A 106 30.98 19.14 21.79
CA GLN A 106 32.15 19.81 21.20
C GLN A 106 31.81 20.96 20.23
N GLU A 107 30.65 20.93 19.58
CA GLU A 107 30.25 21.94 18.57
C GLU A 107 29.21 22.95 19.08
N PHE A 108 29.44 23.45 20.29
CA PHE A 108 28.57 24.46 20.92
C PHE A 108 28.50 25.74 20.08
N THR A 109 27.28 26.18 19.78
CA THR A 109 27.01 27.42 19.02
C THR A 109 26.50 28.54 19.92
N GLY A 110 25.73 28.21 20.96
CA GLY A 110 25.17 29.19 21.91
C GLY A 110 23.98 28.62 22.68
N ILE A 111 23.40 29.45 23.54
CA ILE A 111 22.09 29.20 24.16
C ILE A 111 21.08 30.11 23.46
N LEU A 112 20.06 29.51 22.86
CA LEU A 112 18.96 30.21 22.20
C LEU A 112 17.90 30.56 23.24
N ILE A 113 17.69 31.87 23.45
CA ILE A 113 16.64 32.39 24.33
C ILE A 113 15.45 32.82 23.50
N GLU A 114 14.26 32.33 23.80
CA GLU A 114 13.05 32.56 23.02
C GLU A 114 11.86 32.98 23.88
N GLU A 115 10.88 33.63 23.27
CA GLU A 115 9.55 33.78 23.89
C GLU A 115 8.96 32.41 24.19
N GLN A 116 8.33 32.25 25.35
CA GLN A 116 7.53 31.06 25.63
C GLN A 116 6.13 31.24 25.08
N VAL A 117 5.69 30.31 24.23
CA VAL A 117 4.35 30.33 23.64
C VAL A 117 3.48 29.27 24.27
N PHE A 118 2.22 29.63 24.54
CA PHE A 118 1.19 28.73 25.04
C PHE A 118 0.13 28.50 23.95
N GLY A 119 -0.30 27.25 23.80
CA GLY A 119 -1.35 26.86 22.85
C GLY A 119 -2.35 25.91 23.48
N SER A 120 -3.50 25.74 22.83
CA SER A 120 -4.49 24.73 23.21
C SER A 120 -4.17 23.35 22.62
N VAL A 121 -3.41 23.31 21.53
CA VAL A 121 -3.02 22.08 20.82
C VAL A 121 -1.57 22.19 20.37
N GLU A 122 -0.85 21.08 20.45
CA GLU A 122 0.47 20.92 19.83
C GLU A 122 0.32 19.98 18.64
N ILE A 123 0.95 20.32 17.52
CA ILE A 123 0.96 19.55 16.27
C ILE A 123 2.40 19.30 15.87
N ILE A 124 2.69 18.14 15.29
CA ILE A 124 3.96 17.86 14.62
C ILE A 124 3.73 18.00 13.12
N ALA A 125 4.63 18.72 12.45
CA ALA A 125 4.74 18.66 11.01
C ALA A 125 6.15 18.18 10.64
N GLY A 126 6.22 17.18 9.79
CA GLY A 126 7.48 16.60 9.34
C GLY A 126 7.55 16.52 7.82
N PHE A 127 8.75 16.56 7.29
CA PHE A 127 9.07 16.17 5.92
C PHE A 127 10.10 15.06 5.98
N THR A 128 9.98 14.08 5.09
CA THR A 128 11.02 13.09 4.85
C THR A 128 11.14 12.82 3.36
N ASN A 129 12.37 12.60 2.90
CA ASN A 129 12.65 12.08 1.59
C ASN A 129 12.69 10.54 1.67
N ASP A 130 11.52 9.92 1.52
CA ASP A 130 11.35 8.48 1.64
C ASP A 130 12.00 7.74 0.46
N ALA A 131 12.64 6.60 0.73
CA ALA A 131 13.38 5.85 -0.29
C ALA A 131 12.48 5.26 -1.39
N VAL A 132 11.18 5.10 -1.13
CA VAL A 132 10.21 4.44 -2.02
C VAL A 132 9.28 5.43 -2.69
N PHE A 133 8.78 6.41 -1.92
CA PHE A 133 7.82 7.41 -2.40
C PHE A 133 8.42 8.81 -2.62
N GLY A 134 9.67 9.02 -2.20
CA GLY A 134 10.34 10.31 -2.31
C GLY A 134 9.78 11.35 -1.33
N PRO A 135 9.73 12.63 -1.72
CA PRO A 135 9.24 13.73 -0.89
C PRO A 135 7.87 13.45 -0.29
N THR A 136 7.78 13.37 1.04
CA THR A 136 6.57 13.02 1.80
C THR A 136 6.41 13.96 2.99
N ILE A 137 5.21 14.49 3.18
CA ILE A 137 4.82 15.30 4.35
C ILE A 137 4.15 14.41 5.41
N MET A 138 4.35 14.75 6.67
CA MET A 138 3.75 14.09 7.83
C MET A 138 3.06 15.13 8.72
N ALA A 139 1.86 14.82 9.19
CA ALA A 139 1.24 15.49 10.33
C ALA A 139 1.11 14.53 11.51
N GLY A 140 1.17 15.03 12.73
CA GLY A 140 0.89 14.24 13.93
C GLY A 140 0.39 15.09 15.09
N THR A 141 -0.25 14.48 16.07
CA THR A 141 -0.60 15.18 17.31
C THR A 141 0.62 15.31 18.21
N GLY A 142 0.95 16.53 18.65
CA GLY A 142 2.09 16.87 19.50
C GLY A 142 1.86 16.67 21.02
N GLY A 143 2.85 17.07 21.83
CA GLY A 143 2.82 17.03 23.30
C GLY A 143 3.19 15.69 23.93
N ILE A 144 2.97 15.57 25.25
CA ILE A 144 3.34 14.39 26.07
C ILE A 144 2.73 13.05 25.60
N TYR A 145 1.71 13.11 24.73
CA TYR A 145 1.00 11.93 24.21
C TYR A 145 1.53 11.42 22.87
N THR A 146 2.47 12.13 22.23
CA THR A 146 3.09 11.79 20.92
C THR A 146 3.55 10.34 20.85
N ASN A 147 4.47 9.94 21.74
CA ASN A 147 5.01 8.59 21.77
C ASN A 147 4.01 7.53 22.24
N LEU A 148 2.90 7.94 22.86
CA LEU A 148 1.92 7.03 23.44
C LEU A 148 0.83 6.60 22.43
N LEU A 149 0.46 7.48 21.50
CA LEU A 149 -0.69 7.27 20.60
C LEU A 149 -0.33 6.86 19.17
N ASN A 150 0.93 7.05 18.74
CA ASN A 150 1.38 6.85 17.36
C ASN A 150 0.39 7.46 16.35
N ASP A 151 -0.11 8.67 16.63
CA ASP A 151 -1.15 9.34 15.88
C ASP A 151 -0.51 10.29 14.85
N VAL A 152 -0.23 9.72 13.67
CA VAL A 152 0.43 10.39 12.55
C VAL A 152 -0.30 10.04 11.26
N ALA A 153 -0.25 10.95 10.30
CA ALA A 153 -0.75 10.77 8.95
C ALA A 153 0.28 11.28 7.94
N PHE A 154 0.36 10.62 6.78
CA PHE A 154 1.33 10.94 5.72
C PHE A 154 0.66 11.27 4.39
N HIS A 155 1.34 12.07 3.56
CA HIS A 155 0.95 12.31 2.18
C HIS A 155 2.18 12.56 1.29
N ILE A 156 2.16 12.07 0.04
CA ILE A 156 3.25 12.33 -0.92
C ILE A 156 3.21 13.76 -1.47
N LEU A 157 4.35 14.32 -1.87
CA LEU A 157 4.40 15.63 -2.54
C LEU A 157 4.41 15.49 -4.07
N PRO A 158 3.82 16.45 -4.81
CA PRO A 158 3.14 17.65 -4.32
C PRO A 158 1.78 17.36 -3.67
N ALA A 159 1.40 18.19 -2.70
CA ALA A 159 0.12 18.13 -2.00
C ALA A 159 -0.66 19.43 -2.19
N THR A 160 -1.98 19.36 -2.13
CA THR A 160 -2.93 20.48 -2.14
C THR A 160 -3.45 20.79 -0.73
N GLU A 161 -4.13 21.92 -0.55
CA GLU A 161 -4.76 22.25 0.73
C GLU A 161 -5.80 21.20 1.17
N ASP A 162 -6.53 20.61 0.21
CA ASP A 162 -7.51 19.55 0.47
C ASP A 162 -6.85 18.25 0.93
N ASP A 163 -5.68 17.92 0.36
CA ASP A 163 -4.86 16.78 0.80
C ASP A 163 -4.39 16.98 2.25
N ILE A 164 -3.91 18.18 2.59
CA ILE A 164 -3.49 18.52 3.96
C ILE A 164 -4.68 18.49 4.92
N TYR A 165 -5.82 19.04 4.52
CA TYR A 165 -7.05 19.01 5.32
C TYR A 165 -7.50 17.57 5.59
N THR A 166 -7.52 16.72 4.55
CA THR A 166 -7.85 15.30 4.66
C THR A 166 -6.86 14.56 5.56
N MET A 167 -5.57 14.81 5.40
CA MET A 167 -4.50 14.25 6.24
C MET A 167 -4.70 14.62 7.72
N LEU A 168 -5.00 15.89 8.03
CA LEU A 168 -5.27 16.33 9.41
C LEU A 168 -6.52 15.66 9.99
N ARG A 169 -7.56 15.43 9.19
CA ARG A 169 -8.80 14.74 9.62
C ARG A 169 -8.61 13.27 9.98
N LYS A 170 -7.57 12.61 9.45
CA LYS A 170 -7.23 11.23 9.79
C LYS A 170 -6.67 11.08 11.21
N LEU A 171 -6.15 12.16 11.80
CA LEU A 171 -5.60 12.14 13.15
C LEU A 171 -6.69 11.84 14.18
N LYS A 172 -6.43 10.91 15.11
CA LYS A 172 -7.31 10.64 16.26
C LYS A 172 -7.50 11.87 17.12
N GLY A 173 -6.50 12.75 17.20
CA GLY A 173 -6.59 14.05 17.87
C GLY A 173 -7.26 15.17 17.07
N TYR A 174 -7.77 14.92 15.86
CA TYR A 174 -8.50 15.93 15.07
C TYR A 174 -9.65 16.62 15.83
N PRO A 175 -10.41 15.97 16.74
CA PRO A 175 -11.41 16.67 17.55
C PRO A 175 -10.85 17.82 18.43
N LEU A 176 -9.54 17.80 18.75
CA LEU A 176 -8.87 18.92 19.43
C LEU A 176 -8.58 20.08 18.47
N ILE A 177 -8.23 19.76 17.22
CA ILE A 177 -8.01 20.71 16.13
C ILE A 177 -9.33 21.42 15.78
N GLU A 178 -10.39 20.65 15.53
CA GLU A 178 -11.73 21.15 15.20
C GLU A 178 -12.35 21.94 16.35
N GLY A 179 -12.06 21.52 17.59
CA GLY A 179 -12.36 22.30 18.80
C GLY A 179 -13.39 21.66 19.71
N TYR A 180 -12.93 20.72 20.53
CA TYR A 180 -13.71 20.20 21.65
C TYR A 180 -14.00 21.32 22.69
N ARG A 181 -15.28 21.56 22.98
CA ARG A 181 -15.76 22.62 23.92
C ARG A 181 -15.31 24.05 23.55
N GLY A 182 -15.22 24.35 22.25
CA GLY A 182 -14.94 25.70 21.78
C GLY A 182 -13.48 26.15 21.93
N LYS A 183 -12.53 25.21 22.03
CA LYS A 183 -11.07 25.46 22.10
C LYS A 183 -10.30 25.00 20.85
N GLY A 184 -10.94 25.06 19.67
CA GLY A 184 -10.27 24.75 18.39
C GLY A 184 -9.14 25.71 18.07
N ILE A 185 -8.44 25.45 16.98
CA ILE A 185 -7.30 26.25 16.52
C ILE A 185 -7.62 27.02 15.23
N ASN A 186 -6.74 27.93 14.84
CA ASN A 186 -6.77 28.55 13.52
C ASN A 186 -6.34 27.54 12.44
N LEU A 187 -7.30 26.74 11.94
CA LEU A 187 -7.03 25.66 10.99
C LEU A 187 -6.46 26.17 9.66
N ASP A 188 -6.95 27.31 9.16
CA ASP A 188 -6.48 27.89 7.89
C ASP A 188 -5.01 28.29 7.97
N GLU A 189 -4.58 28.86 9.11
CA GLU A 189 -3.18 29.20 9.34
C GLU A 189 -2.31 27.95 9.49
N LEU A 190 -2.81 26.89 10.14
CA LEU A 190 -2.11 25.61 10.21
C LEU A 190 -1.91 25.02 8.81
N ILE A 191 -2.96 24.97 7.98
CA ILE A 191 -2.87 24.50 6.59
C ILE A 191 -1.88 25.35 5.80
N SER A 192 -1.90 26.68 5.96
CA SER A 192 -0.91 27.57 5.33
C SER A 192 0.53 27.23 5.72
N ILE A 193 0.79 26.88 6.99
CA ILE A 193 2.11 26.42 7.45
C ILE A 193 2.51 25.12 6.74
N PHE A 194 1.61 24.13 6.69
CA PHE A 194 1.86 22.88 5.97
C PHE A 194 2.16 23.09 4.49
N MET A 195 1.40 23.94 3.80
CA MET A 195 1.63 24.25 2.39
C MET A 195 3.00 24.92 2.15
N LYS A 196 3.41 25.84 3.04
CA LYS A 196 4.75 26.44 2.98
C LYS A 196 5.86 25.45 3.30
N LEU A 197 5.62 24.51 4.23
CA LEU A 197 6.54 23.39 4.49
C LEU A 197 6.66 22.49 3.26
N CYS A 198 5.55 22.20 2.56
CA CYS A 198 5.57 21.46 1.31
C CYS A 198 6.40 22.18 0.24
N GLN A 199 6.25 23.51 0.12
CA GLN A 199 7.05 24.31 -0.81
C GLN A 199 8.55 24.26 -0.46
N LEU A 200 8.90 24.47 0.81
CA LEU A 200 10.29 24.34 1.29
C LEU A 200 10.87 22.96 1.00
N ALA A 201 10.09 21.91 1.27
CA ALA A 201 10.47 20.53 1.01
C ALA A 201 10.71 20.28 -0.48
N LEU A 202 9.82 20.77 -1.36
CA LEU A 202 9.96 20.66 -2.81
C LEU A 202 11.19 21.40 -3.31
N ASP A 203 11.41 22.64 -2.89
CA ASP A 203 12.57 23.44 -3.32
C ASP A 203 13.91 22.84 -2.81
N GLY A 204 13.89 22.22 -1.63
CA GLY A 204 15.05 21.59 -1.01
C GLY A 204 15.21 20.08 -1.27
N ARG A 205 14.32 19.45 -2.05
CA ARG A 205 14.19 17.98 -2.17
C ARG A 205 15.46 17.20 -2.56
N GLU A 206 16.38 17.85 -3.28
CA GLU A 206 17.66 17.23 -3.66
C GLU A 206 18.69 17.27 -2.52
N TYR A 207 18.48 18.13 -1.53
CA TYR A 207 19.40 18.42 -0.42
C TYR A 207 18.92 17.88 0.92
N ILE A 208 17.61 17.98 1.18
CA ILE A 208 17.02 17.72 2.49
C ILE A 208 16.70 16.23 2.61
N HIS A 209 17.14 15.63 3.72
CA HIS A 209 16.72 14.30 4.13
C HIS A 209 15.41 14.37 4.93
N SER A 210 15.35 15.24 5.95
CA SER A 210 14.13 15.46 6.74
C SER A 210 14.01 16.89 7.27
N ILE A 211 12.78 17.30 7.55
CA ILE A 211 12.44 18.49 8.35
C ILE A 211 11.56 18.01 9.49
N ASP A 212 11.80 18.49 10.70
CA ASP A 212 10.97 18.22 11.87
C ASP A 212 10.58 19.55 12.52
N CYS A 213 9.28 19.84 12.57
CA CYS A 213 8.69 20.98 13.28
C CYS A 213 7.87 20.43 14.45
N ASN A 214 8.50 20.37 15.63
CA ASN A 214 7.93 19.68 16.79
C ASN A 214 8.23 20.41 18.12
N PRO A 215 7.26 21.13 18.72
CA PRO A 215 5.87 21.28 18.27
C PRO A 215 5.64 22.54 17.43
N ILE A 216 4.60 22.48 16.60
CA ILE A 216 3.78 23.62 16.20
C ILE A 216 2.76 23.85 17.33
N ILE A 217 2.87 24.99 18.00
CA ILE A 217 1.96 25.39 19.07
C ILE A 217 0.82 26.20 18.44
N ALA A 218 -0.41 25.73 18.61
CA ALA A 218 -1.59 26.28 17.96
C ALA A 218 -2.68 26.69 18.96
N ASN A 219 -3.32 27.81 18.68
CA ASN A 219 -4.54 28.29 19.34
C ASN A 219 -5.44 28.99 18.31
N LYS A 220 -6.51 29.65 18.74
CA LYS A 220 -7.44 30.36 17.85
C LYS A 220 -6.85 31.58 17.14
N ASP A 221 -5.83 32.17 17.73
CA ASP A 221 -5.28 33.46 17.30
C ASP A 221 -4.04 33.29 16.41
N ARG A 222 -3.22 32.26 16.67
CA ARG A 222 -1.99 31.98 15.92
C ARG A 222 -1.55 30.51 15.94
N CYS A 223 -0.81 30.11 14.91
CA CYS A 223 -0.01 28.88 14.89
C CYS A 223 1.48 29.23 14.75
N ILE A 224 2.34 28.64 15.58
CA ILE A 224 3.78 28.98 15.59
C ILE A 224 4.66 27.75 15.78
N VAL A 225 5.72 27.64 14.98
CA VAL A 225 6.74 26.60 15.13
C VAL A 225 7.66 26.95 16.31
N ALA A 226 7.58 26.16 17.38
CA ALA A 226 8.37 26.37 18.59
C ALA A 226 9.76 25.74 18.51
N ASP A 227 9.91 24.65 17.76
CA ASP A 227 11.19 23.97 17.53
C ASP A 227 11.25 23.45 16.09
N ALA A 228 12.46 23.46 15.52
CA ALA A 228 12.69 23.03 14.15
C ALA A 228 14.08 22.42 13.97
N ALA A 229 14.14 21.29 13.26
CA ALA A 229 15.38 20.67 12.83
C ALA A 229 15.30 20.32 11.33
N ILE A 230 16.39 20.58 10.60
CA ILE A 230 16.54 20.17 9.20
C ILE A 230 17.78 19.28 9.10
N THR A 231 17.61 18.10 8.52
CA THR A 231 18.72 17.21 8.20
C THR A 231 18.93 17.14 6.69
N LEU A 232 20.20 17.06 6.28
CA LEU A 232 20.63 17.04 4.88
C LEU A 232 21.06 15.64 4.47
N LEU A 233 20.87 15.33 3.19
CA LEU A 233 21.40 14.13 2.56
C LEU A 233 22.93 14.21 2.51
N GLN A 234 23.59 13.09 2.79
CA GLN A 234 25.05 12.96 2.64
C GLN A 234 25.49 13.23 1.19
N THR A 235 24.68 12.76 0.24
CA THR A 235 24.91 12.95 -1.20
C THR A 235 23.65 13.52 -1.82
N LYS A 236 23.81 14.60 -2.60
CA LYS A 236 22.73 15.18 -3.38
C LYS A 236 22.15 14.12 -4.33
N ILE A 237 20.84 13.94 -4.33
CA ILE A 237 20.16 13.05 -5.27
C ILE A 237 19.66 13.85 -6.48
N ASN A 238 19.58 13.21 -7.64
CA ASN A 238 18.84 13.78 -8.77
C ASN A 238 17.35 13.85 -8.41
N ASP A 239 16.64 14.85 -8.97
CA ASP A 239 15.25 15.17 -8.64
C ASP A 239 14.38 13.93 -8.32
N PRO A 240 13.99 13.73 -7.04
CA PRO A 240 13.26 12.55 -6.59
C PRO A 240 11.79 12.53 -7.03
N LEU A 241 11.30 13.59 -7.69
CA LEU A 241 9.97 13.61 -8.29
C LEU A 241 9.97 12.96 -9.68
N ILE A 242 11.12 12.85 -10.34
CA ILE A 242 11.22 12.18 -11.64
C ILE A 242 10.91 10.70 -11.41
N THR A 243 9.76 10.29 -11.93
CA THR A 243 9.24 8.94 -11.78
C THR A 243 9.52 8.14 -13.05
N GLU A 244 10.08 6.94 -12.89
CA GLU A 244 10.16 5.98 -13.97
C GLU A 244 8.74 5.58 -14.39
N LYS A 245 8.39 5.78 -15.67
CA LYS A 245 7.08 5.35 -16.18
C LYS A 245 7.00 3.83 -16.28
N PRO A 246 5.82 3.21 -16.09
CA PRO A 246 5.63 1.80 -16.38
C PRO A 246 5.94 1.50 -17.85
N ASN A 247 6.68 0.43 -18.08
CA ASN A 247 7.09 -0.05 -19.39
C ASN A 247 6.54 -1.45 -19.65
N THR A 248 5.49 -1.51 -20.46
CA THR A 248 4.78 -2.75 -20.84
C THR A 248 5.31 -3.40 -22.11
N SER A 249 6.43 -2.90 -22.66
CA SER A 249 7.04 -3.47 -23.86
C SER A 249 7.41 -4.94 -23.63
N TYR A 250 7.12 -5.78 -24.62
CA TYR A 250 7.33 -7.23 -24.59
C TYR A 250 6.55 -7.97 -23.49
N MET A 251 5.59 -7.37 -22.80
CA MET A 251 4.90 -8.09 -21.72
C MET A 251 3.90 -9.15 -22.20
N ASP A 252 3.30 -8.98 -23.37
CA ASP A 252 2.27 -9.90 -23.89
C ASP A 252 2.82 -11.34 -24.11
N THR A 253 4.06 -11.46 -24.56
CA THR A 253 4.73 -12.74 -24.84
C THR A 253 4.98 -13.58 -23.57
N PHE A 254 4.99 -12.99 -22.37
CA PHE A 254 5.00 -13.77 -21.12
C PHE A 254 3.72 -14.57 -20.89
N PHE A 255 2.62 -14.19 -21.55
CA PHE A 255 1.30 -14.80 -21.34
C PHE A 255 0.77 -15.50 -22.57
N ASN A 256 1.17 -15.07 -23.77
CA ASN A 256 0.77 -15.67 -25.03
C ASN A 256 1.98 -16.10 -25.90
N PRO A 257 2.96 -16.87 -25.37
CA PRO A 257 4.11 -17.30 -26.17
C PRO A 257 3.72 -18.36 -27.22
N GLU A 258 4.33 -18.29 -28.40
CA GLU A 258 4.30 -19.32 -29.43
C GLU A 258 5.49 -20.28 -29.33
N SER A 259 6.60 -19.85 -28.72
CA SER A 259 7.77 -20.70 -28.41
C SER A 259 8.37 -20.43 -27.05
N VAL A 260 8.76 -21.51 -26.36
CA VAL A 260 9.38 -21.46 -25.03
C VAL A 260 10.63 -22.32 -25.00
N ALA A 261 11.76 -21.76 -24.56
CA ALA A 261 12.97 -22.51 -24.25
C ALA A 261 13.10 -22.71 -22.73
N VAL A 262 13.49 -23.92 -22.30
CA VAL A 262 13.69 -24.25 -20.88
C VAL A 262 15.16 -24.57 -20.64
N VAL A 263 15.90 -23.60 -20.10
CA VAL A 263 17.31 -23.74 -19.72
C VAL A 263 17.43 -24.45 -18.38
N GLY A 264 18.16 -25.57 -18.37
CA GLY A 264 18.23 -26.46 -17.20
C GLY A 264 17.18 -27.57 -17.23
N ALA A 265 16.54 -27.80 -18.38
CA ALA A 265 15.66 -28.94 -18.58
C ALA A 265 16.39 -30.27 -18.27
N SER A 266 15.67 -31.27 -17.77
CA SER A 266 16.26 -32.56 -17.43
C SER A 266 15.28 -33.72 -17.62
N SER A 267 15.79 -34.91 -17.92
CA SER A 267 15.01 -36.14 -17.86
C SER A 267 14.78 -36.68 -16.44
N GLN A 268 15.42 -36.10 -15.42
CA GLN A 268 15.29 -36.55 -14.03
C GLN A 268 14.05 -35.91 -13.37
N GLU A 269 13.08 -36.74 -12.96
CA GLU A 269 11.77 -36.29 -12.48
C GLU A 269 11.82 -35.32 -11.28
N ASN A 270 12.85 -35.43 -10.44
CA ASN A 270 13.01 -34.61 -9.25
C ASN A 270 13.64 -33.23 -9.50
N LYS A 271 14.02 -32.90 -10.74
CA LYS A 271 14.64 -31.60 -11.07
C LYS A 271 13.60 -30.58 -11.50
N ILE A 272 13.76 -29.33 -11.03
CA ILE A 272 12.89 -28.19 -11.38
C ILE A 272 12.66 -28.09 -12.89
N GLY A 273 13.73 -28.13 -13.69
CA GLY A 273 13.61 -28.03 -15.15
C GLY A 273 12.88 -29.20 -15.81
N HIS A 274 12.83 -30.39 -15.18
CA HIS A 274 11.95 -31.47 -15.63
C HIS A 274 10.49 -31.10 -15.41
N VAL A 275 10.15 -30.64 -14.20
CA VAL A 275 8.77 -30.33 -13.80
C VAL A 275 8.18 -29.23 -14.67
N ILE A 276 8.98 -28.21 -15.04
CA ILE A 276 8.54 -27.12 -15.92
C ILE A 276 8.16 -27.66 -17.31
N VAL A 277 9.01 -28.50 -17.91
CA VAL A 277 8.71 -29.11 -19.22
C VAL A 277 7.48 -30.01 -19.13
N ASP A 278 7.34 -30.78 -18.05
CA ASP A 278 6.16 -31.62 -17.82
C ASP A 278 4.88 -30.78 -17.68
N CYS A 279 4.92 -29.67 -16.94
CA CYS A 279 3.79 -28.75 -16.80
C CYS A 279 3.36 -28.17 -18.14
N LEU A 280 4.29 -27.64 -18.94
CA LEU A 280 3.99 -27.12 -20.27
C LEU A 280 3.36 -28.18 -21.18
N LYS A 281 3.82 -29.44 -21.11
CA LYS A 281 3.22 -30.53 -21.90
C LYS A 281 1.82 -30.92 -21.44
N LYS A 282 1.56 -30.88 -20.14
CA LYS A 282 0.30 -31.34 -19.54
C LYS A 282 -0.76 -30.23 -19.39
N SER A 283 -0.37 -28.96 -19.38
CA SER A 283 -1.28 -27.82 -19.19
C SER A 283 -2.22 -27.57 -20.38
N GLY A 284 -1.88 -28.10 -21.55
CA GLY A 284 -2.61 -27.87 -22.79
C GLY A 284 -2.00 -26.79 -23.70
N TYR A 285 -0.87 -26.20 -23.29
CA TYR A 285 -0.08 -25.24 -24.07
C TYR A 285 0.14 -25.71 -25.51
N LYS A 286 -0.05 -24.80 -26.46
CA LYS A 286 -0.03 -25.11 -27.90
C LYS A 286 1.25 -24.71 -28.62
N GLY A 287 2.07 -23.87 -28.00
CA GLY A 287 3.33 -23.43 -28.59
C GLY A 287 4.43 -24.49 -28.53
N SER A 288 5.54 -24.18 -29.19
CA SER A 288 6.72 -25.03 -29.23
C SER A 288 7.47 -25.01 -27.89
N ILE A 289 7.97 -26.17 -27.47
CA ILE A 289 8.75 -26.33 -26.24
C ILE A 289 10.14 -26.82 -26.62
N TYR A 290 11.19 -26.07 -26.24
CA TYR A 290 12.59 -26.37 -26.52
C TYR A 290 13.38 -26.62 -25.23
N PRO A 291 13.51 -27.89 -24.79
CA PRO A 291 14.40 -28.24 -23.69
C PRO A 291 15.86 -27.93 -24.03
N ILE A 292 16.56 -27.15 -23.19
CA ILE A 292 17.97 -26.85 -23.37
C ILE A 292 18.79 -27.63 -22.34
N ASN A 293 19.57 -28.60 -22.83
CA ASN A 293 20.47 -29.44 -22.07
C ASN A 293 21.63 -29.97 -22.95
N PRO A 294 22.89 -29.58 -22.69
CA PRO A 294 24.05 -30.01 -23.50
C PRO A 294 24.36 -31.51 -23.49
N LYS A 295 23.77 -32.29 -22.58
CA LYS A 295 24.13 -33.69 -22.34
C LYS A 295 23.08 -34.69 -22.84
N GLN A 296 21.87 -34.23 -23.16
CA GLN A 296 20.74 -35.11 -23.48
C GLN A 296 20.20 -34.76 -24.86
N GLU A 297 19.96 -35.76 -25.70
CA GLU A 297 19.39 -35.56 -27.04
C GLU A 297 17.86 -35.42 -27.01
N SER A 298 17.20 -35.92 -25.97
CA SER A 298 15.76 -35.74 -25.76
C SER A 298 15.37 -35.67 -24.28
N ILE A 299 14.32 -34.91 -23.99
CA ILE A 299 13.74 -34.74 -22.65
C ILE A 299 12.23 -34.84 -22.77
N LEU A 300 11.61 -35.76 -22.01
CA LEU A 300 10.16 -36.02 -22.06
C LEU A 300 9.62 -36.26 -23.48
N GLY A 301 10.42 -36.88 -24.35
CA GLY A 301 10.06 -37.15 -25.75
C GLY A 301 10.16 -35.96 -26.70
N LEU A 302 10.65 -34.80 -26.23
CA LEU A 302 10.96 -33.63 -27.06
C LEU A 302 12.45 -33.62 -27.41
N PRO A 303 12.85 -33.19 -28.63
CA PRO A 303 14.25 -32.94 -28.97
C PRO A 303 14.87 -31.91 -28.01
N ALA A 304 16.04 -32.22 -27.47
CA ALA A 304 16.77 -31.31 -26.59
C ALA A 304 17.96 -30.68 -27.32
N PHE A 305 18.26 -29.44 -27.00
CA PHE A 305 19.27 -28.61 -27.66
C PHE A 305 20.40 -28.25 -26.71
N SER A 306 21.62 -28.06 -27.22
CA SER A 306 22.77 -27.68 -26.40
C SER A 306 22.75 -26.23 -25.94
N SER A 307 22.28 -25.33 -26.80
CA SER A 307 22.15 -23.89 -26.54
C SER A 307 20.81 -23.38 -27.08
N ILE A 308 20.36 -22.24 -26.55
CA ILE A 308 19.18 -21.54 -27.08
C ILE A 308 19.39 -21.16 -28.56
N LYS A 309 20.64 -20.92 -28.97
CA LYS A 309 21.02 -20.59 -30.36
C LYS A 309 20.73 -21.71 -31.35
N ASP A 310 20.66 -22.95 -30.87
CA ASP A 310 20.43 -24.13 -31.71
C ASP A 310 18.94 -24.43 -31.92
N THR A 311 18.05 -23.61 -31.32
CA THR A 311 16.61 -23.83 -31.42
C THR A 311 16.08 -23.50 -32.83
N PRO A 312 15.03 -24.21 -33.30
CA PRO A 312 14.52 -24.03 -34.67
C PRO A 312 13.95 -22.65 -34.96
N GLN A 313 13.50 -21.94 -33.93
CA GLN A 313 13.04 -20.55 -33.99
C GLN A 313 13.47 -19.83 -32.71
N VAL A 314 13.61 -18.51 -32.79
CA VAL A 314 13.88 -17.67 -31.62
C VAL A 314 12.76 -17.91 -30.58
N PRO A 315 13.09 -18.29 -29.34
CA PRO A 315 12.07 -18.48 -28.31
C PRO A 315 11.48 -17.13 -27.89
N ASP A 316 10.14 -17.05 -27.85
CA ASP A 316 9.45 -15.88 -27.29
C ASP A 316 9.79 -15.70 -25.83
N VAL A 317 9.83 -16.79 -25.07
CA VAL A 317 10.18 -16.80 -23.64
C VAL A 317 11.26 -17.83 -23.34
N VAL A 318 12.25 -17.42 -22.55
CA VAL A 318 13.29 -18.32 -22.01
C VAL A 318 13.07 -18.50 -20.51
N ILE A 319 12.72 -19.72 -20.09
CA ILE A 319 12.60 -20.08 -18.67
C ILE A 319 13.95 -20.62 -18.20
N ILE A 320 14.51 -20.02 -17.16
CA ILE A 320 15.87 -20.29 -16.68
C ILE A 320 15.82 -20.94 -15.30
N ALA A 321 16.22 -22.21 -15.23
CA ALA A 321 16.22 -23.05 -14.02
C ALA A 321 17.62 -23.66 -13.76
N VAL A 322 18.68 -22.85 -13.94
CA VAL A 322 20.08 -23.18 -13.64
C VAL A 322 20.65 -22.24 -12.56
N ASP A 323 21.82 -22.54 -11.97
CA ASP A 323 22.42 -21.66 -10.96
C ASP A 323 22.50 -20.20 -11.44
N LEU A 324 22.17 -19.26 -10.54
CA LEU A 324 22.07 -17.84 -10.87
C LEU A 324 23.37 -17.28 -11.50
N SER A 325 24.53 -17.87 -11.20
CA SER A 325 25.82 -17.47 -11.78
C SER A 325 25.94 -17.71 -13.29
N LEU A 326 25.10 -18.58 -13.87
CA LEU A 326 25.09 -18.87 -15.31
C LEU A 326 24.13 -17.96 -16.09
N VAL A 327 23.24 -17.23 -15.40
CA VAL A 327 22.25 -16.36 -16.05
C VAL A 327 22.88 -15.27 -16.93
N PRO A 328 23.96 -14.57 -16.53
CA PRO A 328 24.57 -13.54 -17.37
C PRO A 328 24.98 -14.02 -18.77
N ASP A 329 25.44 -15.28 -18.88
CA ASP A 329 25.82 -15.88 -20.17
C ASP A 329 24.58 -16.24 -20.99
N VAL A 330 23.54 -16.76 -20.34
CA VAL A 330 22.24 -17.04 -20.99
C VAL A 330 21.63 -15.76 -21.57
N LEU A 331 21.70 -14.64 -20.85
CA LEU A 331 21.24 -13.34 -21.35
C LEU A 331 22.03 -12.87 -22.58
N ASP A 332 23.33 -13.13 -22.64
CA ASP A 332 24.13 -12.82 -23.83
C ASP A 332 23.72 -13.70 -25.03
N GLU A 333 23.36 -14.97 -24.80
CA GLU A 333 22.82 -15.84 -25.85
C GLU A 333 21.47 -15.34 -26.35
N MET A 334 20.56 -14.98 -25.44
CA MET A 334 19.26 -14.39 -25.77
C MET A 334 19.42 -13.13 -26.63
N ALA A 335 20.32 -12.23 -26.23
CA ALA A 335 20.61 -11.02 -26.97
C ALA A 335 21.14 -11.30 -28.38
N ALA A 336 21.98 -12.34 -28.54
CA ALA A 336 22.55 -12.70 -29.84
C ALA A 336 21.51 -13.21 -30.85
N ILE A 337 20.39 -13.77 -30.36
CA ILE A 337 19.31 -14.31 -31.21
C ILE A 337 18.06 -13.41 -31.23
N GLY A 338 18.05 -12.30 -30.49
CA GLY A 338 16.92 -11.37 -30.43
C GLY A 338 15.74 -11.85 -29.58
N SER A 339 15.99 -12.66 -28.53
CA SER A 339 14.96 -13.02 -27.54
C SER A 339 14.90 -11.99 -26.42
N HIS A 340 13.70 -11.53 -26.07
CA HIS A 340 13.49 -10.38 -25.20
C HIS A 340 12.83 -10.70 -23.86
N ASN A 341 12.47 -11.96 -23.56
CA ASN A 341 11.73 -12.29 -22.35
C ASN A 341 12.36 -13.48 -21.60
N ALA A 342 12.69 -13.27 -20.32
CA ALA A 342 13.18 -14.32 -19.44
C ALA A 342 12.31 -14.47 -18.19
N ILE A 343 12.07 -15.72 -17.80
CA ILE A 343 11.53 -16.08 -16.48
C ILE A 343 12.65 -16.78 -15.72
N ILE A 344 13.20 -16.13 -14.69
CA ILE A 344 14.29 -16.70 -13.89
C ILE A 344 13.72 -17.31 -12.62
N ILE A 345 13.74 -18.65 -12.57
CA ILE A 345 13.22 -19.42 -11.45
C ILE A 345 14.20 -19.41 -10.27
N SER A 346 15.49 -19.46 -10.58
CA SER A 346 16.56 -19.68 -9.61
C SER A 346 16.65 -18.58 -8.56
N GLY A 347 16.71 -18.98 -7.28
CA GLY A 347 17.10 -18.10 -6.17
C GLY A 347 18.60 -18.12 -5.89
N GLY A 348 19.00 -17.63 -4.72
CA GLY A 348 20.38 -17.50 -4.28
C GLY A 348 21.02 -16.17 -4.68
N GLY A 349 20.24 -15.09 -4.73
CA GLY A 349 20.64 -13.76 -5.16
C GLY A 349 20.76 -12.76 -4.00
N LYS A 350 20.15 -11.58 -4.12
CA LYS A 350 20.33 -10.46 -3.18
C LYS A 350 19.86 -10.76 -1.75
N GLU A 351 18.98 -11.73 -1.55
CA GLU A 351 18.56 -12.20 -0.23
C GLU A 351 19.72 -12.77 0.60
N LEU A 352 20.81 -13.21 -0.05
CA LEU A 352 22.03 -13.68 0.62
C LEU A 352 23.09 -12.57 0.84
N GLY A 353 22.89 -11.39 0.25
CA GLY A 353 23.81 -10.25 0.31
C GLY A 353 25.18 -10.45 -0.36
N GLY A 354 26.02 -9.42 -0.30
CA GLY A 354 27.42 -9.46 -0.75
C GLY A 354 27.55 -9.78 -2.25
N LYS A 355 28.41 -10.75 -2.61
CA LYS A 355 28.66 -11.12 -4.02
C LYS A 355 27.42 -11.57 -4.80
N ARG A 356 26.40 -12.09 -4.11
CA ARG A 356 25.16 -12.54 -4.77
C ARG A 356 24.26 -11.35 -5.14
N GLU A 357 24.31 -10.26 -4.38
CA GLU A 357 23.66 -9.00 -4.74
C GLU A 357 24.33 -8.34 -5.96
N GLU A 358 25.67 -8.34 -6.02
CA GLU A 358 26.43 -7.87 -7.19
C GLU A 358 26.12 -8.66 -8.47
N LEU A 359 25.86 -9.97 -8.33
CA LEU A 359 25.44 -10.84 -9.43
C LEU A 359 24.06 -10.43 -9.97
N GLU A 360 23.09 -10.17 -9.10
CA GLU A 360 21.79 -9.63 -9.53
C GLU A 360 21.92 -8.26 -10.21
N ALA A 361 22.76 -7.36 -9.68
CA ALA A 361 23.02 -6.08 -10.32
C ALA A 361 23.64 -6.24 -11.73
N THR A 362 24.47 -7.26 -11.92
CA THR A 362 25.02 -7.62 -13.24
C THR A 362 23.93 -8.13 -14.19
N ILE A 363 23.00 -8.95 -13.69
CA ILE A 363 21.83 -9.44 -14.43
C ILE A 363 20.95 -8.25 -14.85
N ALA A 364 20.63 -7.33 -13.92
CA ALA A 364 19.86 -6.12 -14.21
C ALA A 364 20.50 -5.26 -15.30
N THR A 365 21.81 -5.03 -15.20
CA THR A 365 22.57 -4.22 -16.17
C THR A 365 22.54 -4.83 -17.56
N LYS A 366 22.71 -6.16 -17.67
CA LYS A 366 22.63 -6.88 -18.95
C LYS A 366 21.22 -6.85 -19.53
N ALA A 367 20.20 -7.08 -18.69
CA ALA A 367 18.80 -7.03 -19.09
C ALA A 367 18.46 -5.68 -19.73
N GLN A 368 18.83 -4.58 -19.06
CA GLN A 368 18.63 -3.23 -19.57
C GLN A 368 19.40 -2.98 -20.87
N LYS A 369 20.69 -3.34 -20.91
CA LYS A 369 21.56 -3.15 -22.10
C LYS A 369 21.01 -3.87 -23.34
N HIS A 370 20.45 -5.06 -23.17
CA HIS A 370 19.97 -5.91 -24.25
C HIS A 370 18.46 -5.83 -24.49
N ALA A 371 17.76 -4.93 -23.79
CA ALA A 371 16.30 -4.82 -23.82
C ALA A 371 15.60 -6.16 -23.56
N ILE A 372 16.13 -6.95 -22.63
CA ILE A 372 15.52 -8.19 -22.15
C ILE A 372 14.68 -7.86 -20.93
N ARG A 373 13.40 -8.23 -20.96
CA ARG A 373 12.50 -8.12 -19.81
C ARG A 373 12.56 -9.38 -18.96
N ILE A 374 12.54 -9.22 -17.64
CA ILE A 374 12.74 -10.34 -16.71
C ILE A 374 11.67 -10.38 -15.63
N ILE A 375 10.99 -11.53 -15.51
CA ILE A 375 10.23 -11.93 -14.31
C ILE A 375 11.15 -12.80 -13.44
N GLY A 376 11.38 -12.40 -12.19
CA GLY A 376 12.34 -13.03 -11.28
C GLY A 376 13.54 -12.12 -10.93
N PRO A 377 14.68 -12.69 -10.45
CA PRO A 377 14.90 -14.10 -10.12
C PRO A 377 14.11 -14.55 -8.89
N ASN A 378 14.35 -15.77 -8.41
CA ASN A 378 13.73 -16.32 -7.20
C ASN A 378 12.19 -16.33 -7.25
N CYS A 379 11.63 -16.84 -8.34
CA CYS A 379 10.18 -16.89 -8.54
C CYS A 379 9.70 -18.30 -8.86
N ILE A 380 8.40 -18.54 -8.75
CA ILE A 380 7.79 -19.82 -9.13
C ILE A 380 7.30 -19.86 -10.58
N GLY A 381 7.35 -18.74 -11.28
CA GLY A 381 6.98 -18.61 -12.69
C GLY A 381 5.67 -17.85 -12.92
N VAL A 382 5.10 -18.08 -14.11
CA VAL A 382 3.88 -17.45 -14.63
C VAL A 382 2.88 -18.51 -15.07
N PHE A 383 1.60 -18.24 -14.85
CA PHE A 383 0.48 -19.03 -15.36
C PHE A 383 -0.56 -18.11 -16.00
N ASP A 384 -1.04 -18.45 -17.21
CA ASP A 384 -2.20 -17.82 -17.86
C ASP A 384 -3.22 -18.90 -18.21
N SER A 385 -4.44 -18.75 -17.71
CA SER A 385 -5.48 -19.79 -17.87
C SER A 385 -6.04 -19.85 -19.29
N ALA A 386 -5.92 -18.78 -20.07
CA ALA A 386 -6.51 -18.69 -21.39
C ALA A 386 -5.59 -19.23 -22.50
N SER A 387 -4.28 -18.95 -22.44
CA SER A 387 -3.28 -19.56 -23.33
C SER A 387 -2.83 -20.95 -22.84
N GLN A 388 -3.18 -21.30 -21.60
CA GLN A 388 -2.72 -22.49 -20.90
C GLN A 388 -1.19 -22.53 -20.73
N PHE A 389 -0.53 -21.38 -20.82
CA PHE A 389 0.89 -21.25 -20.50
C PHE A 389 1.09 -21.45 -18.99
N ASP A 390 1.96 -22.38 -18.62
CA ASP A 390 2.26 -22.76 -17.23
C ASP A 390 3.76 -23.01 -17.09
N SER A 391 4.48 -22.01 -16.57
CA SER A 391 5.92 -22.07 -16.37
C SER A 391 6.31 -22.57 -14.97
N PHE A 392 5.36 -23.11 -14.20
CA PHE A 392 5.61 -23.46 -12.80
C PHE A 392 6.40 -24.75 -12.65
N PHE A 393 7.08 -24.88 -11.52
CA PHE A 393 7.77 -26.11 -11.12
C PHE A 393 6.99 -26.96 -10.11
N TYR A 394 5.66 -26.87 -10.13
CA TYR A 394 4.76 -27.70 -9.32
C TYR A 394 4.04 -28.72 -10.20
N HIS A 395 4.25 -30.01 -9.93
CA HIS A 395 3.58 -31.09 -10.67
C HIS A 395 2.07 -30.87 -10.72
N ILE A 396 1.52 -30.85 -11.94
CA ILE A 396 0.09 -30.62 -12.18
C ILE A 396 -0.79 -31.66 -11.46
N ASP A 397 -0.28 -32.88 -11.30
CA ASP A 397 -0.96 -33.99 -10.63
C ASP A 397 -1.10 -33.79 -9.11
N ARG A 398 -0.36 -32.84 -8.53
CA ARG A 398 -0.35 -32.53 -7.09
C ARG A 398 -0.86 -31.13 -6.77
N PHE A 399 -0.98 -30.27 -7.76
CA PHE A 399 -1.45 -28.90 -7.62
C PHE A 399 -2.38 -28.57 -8.77
N THR A 400 -3.68 -28.68 -8.51
CA THR A 400 -4.72 -28.41 -9.52
C THR A 400 -4.70 -26.93 -9.87
N ARG A 401 -4.50 -26.63 -11.16
CA ARG A 401 -4.56 -25.24 -11.65
C ARG A 401 -6.01 -24.74 -11.62
N PRO A 402 -6.24 -23.47 -11.25
CA PRO A 402 -7.58 -22.90 -11.25
C PRO A 402 -8.13 -22.84 -12.69
N PRO A 403 -9.45 -22.96 -12.87
CA PRO A 403 -10.07 -22.76 -14.17
C PRO A 403 -9.93 -21.30 -14.62
N GLN A 404 -10.36 -21.02 -15.85
CA GLN A 404 -10.38 -19.65 -16.35
C GLN A 404 -11.30 -18.77 -15.49
N GLY A 405 -10.74 -17.66 -15.00
CA GLY A 405 -11.46 -16.58 -14.32
C GLY A 405 -11.03 -15.22 -14.87
N ASN A 406 -11.32 -14.16 -14.13
CA ASN A 406 -11.06 -12.77 -14.52
C ASN A 406 -10.26 -11.97 -13.47
N ILE A 407 -9.65 -12.65 -12.49
CA ILE A 407 -8.76 -12.05 -11.50
C ILE A 407 -7.32 -12.33 -11.92
N SER A 408 -6.46 -11.33 -11.92
CA SER A 408 -5.02 -11.52 -12.10
C SER A 408 -4.30 -11.25 -10.79
N PHE A 409 -3.45 -12.18 -10.36
CA PHE A 409 -2.74 -12.10 -9.08
C PHE A 409 -1.23 -11.99 -9.31
N ILE A 410 -0.60 -10.98 -8.69
CA ILE A 410 0.84 -10.76 -8.72
C ILE A 410 1.43 -10.93 -7.32
N THR A 411 2.59 -11.57 -7.18
CA THR A 411 3.20 -11.82 -5.87
C THR A 411 4.73 -11.87 -5.89
N GLN A 412 5.36 -11.29 -4.86
CA GLN A 412 6.77 -11.56 -4.55
C GLN A 412 6.96 -13.00 -4.07
N SER A 413 6.08 -13.46 -3.17
CA SER A 413 6.17 -14.77 -2.54
C SER A 413 5.46 -15.84 -3.36
N GLY A 414 6.22 -16.84 -3.82
CA GLY A 414 5.67 -18.00 -4.53
C GLY A 414 4.64 -18.78 -3.71
N THR A 415 4.87 -18.93 -2.41
CA THR A 415 3.94 -19.60 -1.48
C THR A 415 2.57 -18.95 -1.50
N TRP A 416 2.53 -17.62 -1.39
CA TRP A 416 1.27 -16.87 -1.47
C TRP A 416 0.60 -16.97 -2.84
N GLY A 417 1.41 -17.09 -3.90
CA GLY A 417 0.92 -17.40 -5.24
C GLY A 417 0.16 -18.72 -5.32
N VAL A 418 0.77 -19.80 -4.82
CA VAL A 418 0.14 -21.12 -4.76
C VAL A 418 -1.12 -21.08 -3.91
N THR A 419 -1.07 -20.47 -2.72
CA THR A 419 -2.25 -20.35 -1.85
C THR A 419 -3.41 -19.62 -2.54
N PHE A 420 -3.14 -18.51 -3.24
CA PHE A 420 -4.20 -17.77 -3.94
C PHE A 420 -4.80 -18.59 -5.09
N MET A 421 -3.98 -19.35 -5.82
CA MET A 421 -4.45 -20.26 -6.86
C MET A 421 -5.30 -21.41 -6.31
N GLU A 422 -4.92 -22.00 -5.16
CA GLU A 422 -5.73 -23.03 -4.50
C GLU A 422 -7.07 -22.48 -4.01
N LEU A 423 -7.08 -21.28 -3.43
CA LEU A 423 -8.33 -20.58 -3.09
C LEU A 423 -9.19 -20.36 -4.35
N SER A 424 -8.55 -20.10 -5.49
CA SER A 424 -9.19 -19.83 -6.78
C SER A 424 -9.69 -21.08 -7.54
N HIS A 425 -9.57 -22.29 -6.99
CA HIS A 425 -9.91 -23.53 -7.71
C HIS A 425 -11.36 -23.62 -8.20
N LYS A 426 -12.30 -22.86 -7.61
CA LYS A 426 -13.72 -22.77 -8.06
C LYS A 426 -14.06 -21.45 -8.75
N THR A 427 -13.44 -20.35 -8.33
CA THR A 427 -13.73 -19.01 -8.86
C THR A 427 -12.96 -18.71 -10.14
N GLY A 428 -11.87 -19.44 -10.38
CA GLY A 428 -10.97 -19.25 -11.50
C GLY A 428 -9.99 -18.10 -11.31
N LEU A 429 -8.99 -18.07 -12.19
CA LEU A 429 -7.96 -17.04 -12.27
C LEU A 429 -7.68 -16.72 -13.75
N ALA A 430 -7.39 -15.47 -14.07
CA ALA A 430 -6.92 -15.07 -15.40
C ALA A 430 -5.42 -15.33 -15.51
N LYS A 431 -4.63 -14.67 -14.64
CA LYS A 431 -3.16 -14.79 -14.62
C LYS A 431 -2.63 -14.91 -13.21
N MET A 432 -1.53 -15.62 -13.08
CA MET A 432 -0.70 -15.67 -11.88
C MET A 432 0.72 -15.28 -12.24
N ILE A 433 1.28 -14.28 -11.55
CA ILE A 433 2.64 -13.77 -11.80
C ILE A 433 3.43 -13.79 -10.50
N SER A 434 4.36 -14.73 -10.37
CA SER A 434 5.37 -14.69 -9.32
C SER A 434 6.61 -13.98 -9.87
N TYR A 435 7.00 -12.85 -9.28
CA TYR A 435 8.10 -12.02 -9.78
C TYR A 435 9.34 -11.99 -8.88
N GLY A 436 9.26 -12.61 -7.69
CA GLY A 436 10.40 -12.83 -6.81
C GLY A 436 11.17 -11.56 -6.50
N ASN A 437 12.48 -11.59 -6.71
CA ASN A 437 13.41 -10.54 -6.35
C ASN A 437 13.29 -9.27 -7.19
N ARG A 438 12.56 -9.28 -8.33
CA ARG A 438 12.33 -8.09 -9.17
C ARG A 438 13.65 -7.45 -9.61
N VAL A 439 14.38 -8.11 -10.51
CA VAL A 439 15.62 -7.56 -11.10
C VAL A 439 15.35 -6.57 -12.24
N ASP A 440 14.20 -6.70 -12.91
CA ASP A 440 13.75 -5.80 -13.98
C ASP A 440 12.27 -5.41 -13.82
N LEU A 441 11.34 -6.32 -14.18
CA LEU A 441 9.91 -6.07 -14.13
C LEU A 441 9.42 -5.99 -12.69
N ASP A 442 8.68 -4.92 -12.40
CA ASP A 442 8.08 -4.66 -11.11
C ASP A 442 6.55 -4.66 -11.15
N GLU A 443 5.96 -4.50 -9.96
CA GLU A 443 4.52 -4.42 -9.75
C GLU A 443 3.87 -3.33 -10.61
N GLY A 444 4.54 -2.20 -10.81
CA GLY A 444 4.04 -1.12 -11.65
C GLY A 444 3.90 -1.57 -13.11
N ASP A 445 4.95 -2.16 -13.68
CA ASP A 445 4.91 -2.69 -15.05
C ASP A 445 3.79 -3.73 -15.23
N MET A 446 3.67 -4.67 -14.29
CA MET A 446 2.63 -5.70 -14.32
C MET A 446 1.22 -5.12 -14.18
N ILE A 447 1.00 -4.18 -13.25
CA ILE A 447 -0.30 -3.53 -13.09
C ILE A 447 -0.66 -2.74 -14.34
N ALA A 448 0.28 -1.99 -14.93
CA ALA A 448 0.05 -1.22 -16.14
C ALA A 448 -0.30 -2.11 -17.35
N TYR A 449 0.36 -3.27 -17.48
CA TYR A 449 0.00 -4.26 -18.50
C TYR A 449 -1.42 -4.82 -18.26
N LEU A 450 -1.68 -5.29 -17.03
CA LEU A 450 -2.97 -5.86 -16.64
C LEU A 450 -4.11 -4.85 -16.71
N ALA A 451 -3.83 -3.54 -16.58
CA ALA A 451 -4.81 -2.48 -16.77
C ALA A 451 -5.46 -2.51 -18.16
N SER A 452 -4.71 -2.92 -19.20
CA SER A 452 -5.20 -3.04 -20.58
C SER A 452 -5.69 -4.44 -20.95
N ASP A 453 -5.35 -5.48 -20.18
CA ASP A 453 -5.70 -6.88 -20.48
C ASP A 453 -7.20 -7.15 -20.37
N THR A 454 -7.85 -7.48 -21.49
CA THR A 454 -9.31 -7.73 -21.54
C THR A 454 -9.74 -8.96 -20.73
N LYS A 455 -8.82 -9.88 -20.41
CA LYS A 455 -9.10 -11.06 -19.58
C LYS A 455 -9.10 -10.73 -18.08
N THR A 456 -8.59 -9.57 -17.69
CA THR A 456 -8.46 -9.13 -16.29
C THR A 456 -9.52 -8.09 -15.95
N ALA A 457 -10.39 -8.40 -14.99
CA ALA A 457 -11.35 -7.47 -14.38
C ALA A 457 -10.84 -6.91 -13.04
N VAL A 458 -10.09 -7.70 -12.26
CA VAL A 458 -9.54 -7.30 -10.95
C VAL A 458 -8.07 -7.64 -10.88
N ILE A 459 -7.26 -6.72 -10.35
CA ILE A 459 -5.83 -6.95 -10.10
C ILE A 459 -5.64 -7.11 -8.60
N ALA A 460 -5.17 -8.28 -8.18
CA ALA A 460 -4.82 -8.58 -6.80
C ALA A 460 -3.30 -8.67 -6.65
N SER A 461 -2.76 -8.26 -5.51
CA SER A 461 -1.31 -8.24 -5.29
C SER A 461 -0.92 -8.57 -3.85
N TYR A 462 0.16 -9.33 -3.71
CA TYR A 462 0.88 -9.50 -2.46
C TYR A 462 2.22 -8.77 -2.52
N ILE A 463 2.46 -7.90 -1.52
CA ILE A 463 3.61 -6.98 -1.49
C ILE A 463 4.27 -7.01 -0.12
N GLU A 464 5.55 -7.35 -0.07
CA GLU A 464 6.41 -7.20 1.12
C GLU A 464 7.00 -5.78 1.18
N GLY A 465 7.45 -5.27 0.03
CA GLY A 465 7.97 -3.92 -0.13
C GLY A 465 8.04 -3.47 -1.59
N LEU A 466 7.82 -2.17 -1.81
CA LEU A 466 7.87 -1.56 -3.13
C LEU A 466 9.29 -1.05 -3.43
N GLY A 467 9.77 -1.27 -4.65
CA GLY A 467 11.05 -0.70 -5.10
C GLY A 467 10.90 0.69 -5.72
N ARG A 468 9.82 0.92 -6.47
CA ARG A 468 9.53 2.16 -7.21
C ARG A 468 8.11 2.62 -6.89
N GLY A 469 7.91 3.23 -5.72
CA GLY A 469 6.58 3.55 -5.19
C GLY A 469 5.76 4.46 -6.11
N ARG A 470 6.37 5.53 -6.64
CA ARG A 470 5.67 6.47 -7.55
C ARG A 470 5.22 5.81 -8.85
N LYS A 471 6.05 4.96 -9.47
CA LYS A 471 5.70 4.17 -10.67
C LYS A 471 4.51 3.25 -10.40
N PHE A 472 4.50 2.64 -9.21
CA PHE A 472 3.39 1.80 -8.76
C PHE A 472 2.08 2.60 -8.64
N LEU A 473 2.12 3.79 -8.03
CA LEU A 473 0.94 4.67 -7.94
C LEU A 473 0.43 5.13 -9.31
N GLU A 474 1.33 5.49 -10.23
CA GLU A 474 0.97 5.81 -11.62
C GLU A 474 0.27 4.62 -12.31
N SER A 475 0.77 3.41 -12.08
CA SER A 475 0.21 2.19 -12.66
C SER A 475 -1.18 1.86 -12.10
N VAL A 476 -1.40 2.11 -10.81
CA VAL A 476 -2.73 2.00 -10.17
C VAL A 476 -3.71 3.01 -10.77
N ALA A 477 -3.27 4.26 -11.01
CA ALA A 477 -4.10 5.25 -11.69
C ALA A 477 -4.49 4.79 -13.11
N ILE A 478 -3.58 4.17 -13.85
CA ILE A 478 -3.86 3.57 -15.17
C ILE A 478 -4.90 2.44 -15.04
N ALA A 479 -4.80 1.57 -14.03
CA ALA A 479 -5.78 0.52 -13.77
C ALA A 479 -7.18 1.09 -13.44
N HIS A 480 -7.25 2.11 -12.59
CA HIS A 480 -8.50 2.78 -12.23
C HIS A 480 -9.16 3.47 -13.43
N ASN A 481 -8.38 4.12 -14.30
CA ASN A 481 -8.88 4.70 -15.55
C ASN A 481 -9.47 3.65 -16.50
N ASN A 482 -8.99 2.40 -16.42
CA ASN A 482 -9.55 1.24 -17.12
C ASN A 482 -10.64 0.51 -16.31
N LYS A 483 -11.13 1.11 -15.22
CA LYS A 483 -12.16 0.56 -14.33
C LYS A 483 -11.80 -0.79 -13.71
N LYS A 484 -10.51 -0.99 -13.40
CA LYS A 484 -10.02 -2.21 -12.74
C LYS A 484 -9.58 -1.90 -11.31
N PRO A 485 -10.25 -2.45 -10.30
CA PRO A 485 -9.80 -2.27 -8.92
C PRO A 485 -8.47 -2.99 -8.67
N VAL A 486 -7.67 -2.40 -7.80
CA VAL A 486 -6.41 -2.98 -7.31
C VAL A 486 -6.56 -3.33 -5.83
N VAL A 487 -6.42 -4.61 -5.50
CA VAL A 487 -6.50 -5.16 -4.14
C VAL A 487 -5.11 -5.58 -3.68
N VAL A 488 -4.68 -5.12 -2.50
CA VAL A 488 -3.32 -5.39 -2.00
C VAL A 488 -3.37 -6.01 -0.62
N PHE A 489 -2.64 -7.12 -0.45
CA PHE A 489 -2.23 -7.62 0.86
C PHE A 489 -0.75 -7.29 1.08
N LYS A 490 -0.49 -6.22 1.85
CA LYS A 490 0.86 -5.84 2.25
C LYS A 490 1.26 -6.45 3.60
N THR A 491 2.44 -7.07 3.65
CA THR A 491 3.08 -7.54 4.89
C THR A 491 4.21 -6.59 5.34
N GLY A 492 4.92 -6.93 6.41
CA GLY A 492 5.92 -6.05 7.01
C GLY A 492 5.29 -4.87 7.77
N ARG A 493 4.12 -5.06 8.38
CA ARG A 493 3.35 -3.98 9.04
C ARG A 493 3.92 -3.52 10.37
N THR A 494 4.72 -4.36 11.00
CA THR A 494 5.40 -4.07 12.26
C THR A 494 6.91 -4.00 12.01
N PRO A 495 7.70 -3.28 12.84
CA PRO A 495 9.14 -3.24 12.67
C PRO A 495 9.79 -4.64 12.64
N GLN A 496 9.31 -5.56 13.49
CA GLN A 496 9.78 -6.94 13.52
C GLN A 496 9.48 -7.69 12.22
N ALA A 497 8.25 -7.56 11.70
CA ALA A 497 7.87 -8.21 10.44
C ALA A 497 8.62 -7.60 9.25
N ALA A 498 8.77 -6.27 9.21
CA ALA A 498 9.52 -5.57 8.18
C ALA A 498 10.97 -6.02 8.14
N HIS A 499 11.62 -6.18 9.30
CA HIS A 499 12.98 -6.70 9.38
C HIS A 499 13.10 -8.14 8.87
N ALA A 500 12.14 -9.01 9.19
CA ALA A 500 12.11 -10.39 8.70
C ALA A 500 11.87 -10.50 7.18
N SER A 501 11.13 -9.56 6.58
CA SER A 501 10.93 -9.51 5.12
C SER A 501 12.23 -9.20 4.37
N ILE A 502 13.13 -8.36 4.93
CA ILE A 502 14.43 -8.07 4.31
C ILE A 502 15.24 -9.34 4.11
N SER A 503 15.25 -10.27 5.08
CA SER A 503 15.99 -11.53 4.93
C SER A 503 15.44 -12.48 3.87
N ASN A 504 14.19 -12.30 3.43
CA ASN A 504 13.56 -13.16 2.42
C ASN A 504 13.65 -12.58 0.99
N THR A 505 13.57 -11.25 0.84
CA THR A 505 13.48 -10.59 -0.48
C THR A 505 14.42 -9.39 -0.65
N GLY A 506 15.17 -9.00 0.39
CA GLY A 506 16.06 -7.84 0.39
C GLY A 506 15.34 -6.49 0.42
N ALA A 507 14.00 -6.44 0.54
CA ALA A 507 13.22 -5.21 0.47
C ALA A 507 12.93 -4.65 1.88
N TYR A 508 13.32 -3.39 2.14
CA TYR A 508 12.92 -2.65 3.34
C TYR A 508 11.60 -1.88 3.07
N GLY A 509 10.61 -2.10 3.93
CA GLY A 509 9.24 -1.62 3.73
C GLY A 509 8.86 -0.34 4.48
N GLY A 510 9.83 0.43 5.02
CA GLY A 510 9.57 1.70 5.72
C GLY A 510 8.58 1.60 6.90
N SER A 511 7.97 2.73 7.27
CA SER A 511 6.87 2.77 8.24
C SER A 511 5.57 2.29 7.58
N TYR A 512 4.87 1.33 8.19
CA TYR A 512 3.61 0.83 7.65
C TYR A 512 2.54 1.92 7.57
N THR A 513 2.48 2.86 8.52
CA THR A 513 1.51 3.96 8.48
C THR A 513 1.70 4.83 7.23
N LEU A 514 2.95 5.10 6.85
CA LEU A 514 3.27 5.84 5.62
C LEU A 514 2.77 5.08 4.38
N TYR A 515 3.05 3.77 4.30
CA TYR A 515 2.55 2.95 3.20
C TYR A 515 1.02 2.88 3.19
N HIS A 516 0.40 2.71 4.35
CA HIS A 516 -1.04 2.60 4.49
C HIS A 516 -1.73 3.84 3.93
N ASP A 517 -1.35 5.02 4.41
CA ASP A 517 -2.00 6.28 4.02
C ASP A 517 -1.81 6.57 2.53
N ILE A 518 -0.59 6.41 2.02
CA ILE A 518 -0.28 6.68 0.60
C ILE A 518 -1.03 5.70 -0.33
N LEU A 519 -1.09 4.42 0.02
CA LEU A 519 -1.78 3.43 -0.79
C LEU A 519 -3.30 3.58 -0.72
N GLU A 520 -3.84 3.90 0.46
CA GLU A 520 -5.27 4.19 0.64
C GLU A 520 -5.68 5.45 -0.15
N ASP A 521 -4.89 6.52 -0.11
CA ASP A 521 -5.13 7.75 -0.87
C ASP A 521 -5.08 7.50 -2.38
N ALA A 522 -4.25 6.57 -2.85
CA ALA A 522 -4.24 6.15 -4.25
C ALA A 522 -5.45 5.31 -4.67
N GLY A 523 -6.37 5.01 -3.74
CA GLY A 523 -7.56 4.19 -3.97
C GLY A 523 -7.29 2.70 -4.01
N ILE A 524 -6.22 2.22 -3.36
CA ILE A 524 -5.90 0.80 -3.31
C ILE A 524 -6.67 0.15 -2.16
N LEU A 525 -7.29 -0.99 -2.45
CA LEU A 525 -8.02 -1.76 -1.44
C LEU A 525 -7.05 -2.60 -0.61
N LEU A 526 -6.61 -2.05 0.51
CA LEU A 526 -5.75 -2.74 1.47
C LEU A 526 -6.55 -3.77 2.28
N THR A 527 -6.01 -4.98 2.39
CA THR A 527 -6.63 -6.10 3.12
C THR A 527 -5.71 -6.63 4.19
N ASP A 528 -6.27 -7.21 5.26
CA ASP A 528 -5.47 -7.60 6.42
C ASP A 528 -4.88 -9.00 6.36
N SER A 529 -5.38 -9.85 5.47
CA SER A 529 -4.95 -11.23 5.27
C SER A 529 -5.10 -11.67 3.82
N MET A 530 -4.49 -12.80 3.46
CA MET A 530 -4.66 -13.37 2.12
C MET A 530 -6.09 -13.78 1.82
N HIS A 531 -6.82 -14.29 2.82
CA HIS A 531 -8.22 -14.69 2.65
C HIS A 531 -9.13 -13.47 2.43
N GLU A 532 -8.82 -12.35 3.08
CA GLU A 532 -9.48 -11.07 2.81
C GLU A 532 -9.16 -10.53 1.41
N CYS A 533 -7.91 -10.60 0.97
CA CYS A 533 -7.51 -10.25 -0.38
C CYS A 533 -8.29 -11.06 -1.43
N PHE A 534 -8.37 -12.38 -1.23
CA PHE A 534 -9.17 -13.27 -2.07
C PHE A 534 -10.66 -12.91 -2.04
N ALA A 535 -11.25 -12.72 -0.85
CA ALA A 535 -12.66 -12.40 -0.70
C ALA A 535 -13.04 -11.07 -1.38
N ALA A 536 -12.23 -10.02 -1.20
CA ALA A 536 -12.39 -8.75 -1.89
C ALA A 536 -12.29 -8.93 -3.41
N SER A 537 -11.26 -9.64 -3.87
CA SER A 537 -11.01 -9.85 -5.31
C SER A 537 -12.14 -10.60 -6.01
N VAL A 538 -12.61 -11.70 -5.42
CA VAL A 538 -13.74 -12.49 -5.95
C VAL A 538 -15.00 -11.65 -6.02
N THR A 539 -15.29 -10.87 -4.96
CA THR A 539 -16.49 -10.04 -4.91
C THR A 539 -16.46 -8.96 -6.00
N LEU A 540 -15.36 -8.23 -6.12
CA LEU A 540 -15.17 -7.20 -7.14
C LEU A 540 -15.22 -7.75 -8.57
N SER A 541 -14.83 -9.02 -8.75
CA SER A 541 -14.85 -9.68 -10.05
C SER A 541 -16.26 -10.11 -10.51
N MET A 542 -17.21 -10.19 -9.56
CA MET A 542 -18.55 -10.74 -9.77
C MET A 542 -19.67 -9.71 -9.59
N GLN A 543 -19.45 -8.67 -8.78
CA GLN A 543 -20.48 -7.75 -8.32
C GLN A 543 -20.23 -6.31 -8.80
N PRO A 544 -21.29 -5.51 -9.01
CA PRO A 544 -21.14 -4.10 -9.33
C PRO A 544 -20.51 -3.33 -8.15
N ALA A 545 -20.02 -2.13 -8.41
CA ALA A 545 -19.63 -1.21 -7.35
C ALA A 545 -20.89 -0.76 -6.56
N ALA A 546 -20.77 -0.59 -5.25
CA ALA A 546 -21.88 -0.08 -4.45
C ALA A 546 -22.06 1.43 -4.64
N LYS A 547 -23.28 1.94 -4.47
CA LYS A 547 -23.54 3.39 -4.52
C LYS A 547 -23.16 4.11 -3.22
N GLY A 548 -23.12 3.37 -2.12
CA GLY A 548 -22.85 3.88 -0.78
C GLY A 548 -22.53 2.74 0.18
N ASN A 549 -22.65 3.01 1.47
CA ASN A 549 -22.25 2.13 2.56
C ASN A 549 -23.42 1.51 3.34
N ARG A 550 -24.67 1.74 2.91
CA ARG A 550 -25.87 1.29 3.62
C ARG A 550 -26.20 -0.16 3.23
N VAL A 551 -26.07 -1.06 4.19
CA VAL A 551 -26.22 -2.50 4.02
C VAL A 551 -27.60 -2.96 4.51
N ALA A 552 -28.31 -3.72 3.70
CA ALA A 552 -29.44 -4.53 4.15
C ALA A 552 -29.03 -6.00 4.29
N MET A 553 -29.38 -6.62 5.41
CA MET A 553 -29.14 -8.04 5.64
C MET A 553 -30.46 -8.81 5.70
N VAL A 554 -30.44 -10.05 5.23
CA VAL A 554 -31.57 -10.99 5.32
C VAL A 554 -31.06 -12.38 5.69
N SER A 555 -31.73 -13.07 6.62
CA SER A 555 -31.35 -14.43 7.01
C SER A 555 -32.52 -15.23 7.56
N ASN A 556 -32.42 -16.55 7.44
CA ASN A 556 -33.25 -17.54 8.14
C ASN A 556 -32.61 -18.02 9.46
N GLY A 557 -31.56 -17.34 9.91
CA GLY A 557 -30.92 -17.49 11.22
C GLY A 557 -30.10 -16.25 11.58
N ALA A 558 -30.55 -15.45 12.55
CA ALA A 558 -30.06 -14.09 12.74
C ALA A 558 -28.68 -13.93 13.42
N GLY A 559 -28.19 -14.93 14.17
CA GLY A 559 -26.94 -14.82 14.94
C GLY A 559 -25.73 -14.28 14.14
N PRO A 560 -25.43 -14.85 12.97
CA PRO A 560 -24.38 -14.36 12.07
C PRO A 560 -24.52 -12.88 11.63
N MET A 561 -25.75 -12.38 11.46
CA MET A 561 -25.98 -10.97 11.11
C MET A 561 -25.60 -10.04 12.26
N VAL A 562 -25.87 -10.46 13.51
CA VAL A 562 -25.44 -9.72 14.70
C VAL A 562 -23.91 -9.66 14.78
N ASN A 563 -23.23 -10.78 14.51
CA ASN A 563 -21.77 -10.78 14.48
C ASN A 563 -21.18 -9.92 13.35
N ALA A 564 -21.85 -9.84 12.19
CA ALA A 564 -21.44 -8.94 11.12
C ALA A 564 -21.52 -7.46 11.54
N LEU A 565 -22.56 -7.07 12.30
CA LEU A 565 -22.72 -5.70 12.80
C LEU A 565 -21.57 -5.23 13.69
N ASP A 566 -20.96 -6.12 14.49
CA ASP A 566 -19.77 -5.79 15.30
C ASP A 566 -18.57 -5.32 14.44
N LEU A 567 -18.55 -5.69 13.16
CA LEU A 567 -17.47 -5.38 12.23
C LEU A 567 -17.76 -4.15 11.34
N PHE A 568 -19.02 -3.69 11.27
CA PHE A 568 -19.44 -2.62 10.36
C PHE A 568 -18.73 -1.29 10.63
N SER A 569 -18.66 -0.89 11.90
CA SER A 569 -18.04 0.38 12.31
C SER A 569 -16.56 0.49 11.88
N LYS A 570 -15.81 -0.61 12.02
CA LYS A 570 -14.38 -0.68 11.63
C LYS A 570 -14.17 -0.57 10.12
N LYS A 571 -15.17 -0.96 9.32
CA LYS A 571 -15.10 -0.93 7.85
C LYS A 571 -15.94 0.21 7.25
N GLY A 572 -16.48 1.11 8.07
CA GLY A 572 -17.29 2.25 7.61
C GLY A 572 -18.59 1.85 6.91
N LEU A 573 -19.10 0.65 7.18
CA LEU A 573 -20.40 0.17 6.71
C LEU A 573 -21.48 0.57 7.73
N GLU A 574 -22.70 0.78 7.24
CA GLU A 574 -23.83 1.17 8.07
C GLU A 574 -25.02 0.25 7.81
N LEU A 575 -25.80 -0.03 8.85
CA LEU A 575 -27.04 -0.76 8.69
C LEU A 575 -28.08 0.18 8.05
N ALA A 576 -28.58 -0.19 6.88
CA ALA A 576 -29.56 0.60 6.15
C ALA A 576 -30.86 0.79 6.95
N SER A 577 -31.40 2.01 6.94
CA SER A 577 -32.79 2.26 7.35
C SER A 577 -33.70 2.00 6.16
N LEU A 578 -34.49 0.93 6.22
CA LEU A 578 -35.42 0.57 5.13
C LEU A 578 -36.55 1.59 5.04
N CYS A 579 -37.04 1.83 3.83
CA CYS A 579 -38.18 2.69 3.60
C CYS A 579 -39.46 2.10 4.23
N GLU A 580 -40.36 2.97 4.69
CA GLU A 580 -41.64 2.55 5.29
C GLU A 580 -42.46 1.66 4.34
N GLU A 581 -42.42 1.95 3.03
CA GLU A 581 -43.10 1.15 1.99
C GLU A 581 -42.58 -0.29 1.96
N SER A 582 -41.27 -0.50 1.96
CA SER A 582 -40.65 -1.83 1.98
C SER A 582 -41.02 -2.59 3.25
N ILE A 583 -40.96 -1.91 4.42
CA ILE A 583 -41.32 -2.50 5.70
C ILE A 583 -42.80 -2.91 5.71
N GLN A 584 -43.69 -2.04 5.24
CA GLN A 584 -45.12 -2.29 5.22
C GLN A 584 -45.48 -3.45 4.27
N SER A 585 -44.90 -3.45 3.07
CA SER A 585 -44.99 -4.55 2.10
C SER A 585 -44.56 -5.89 2.67
N MET A 586 -43.48 -5.93 3.47
CA MET A 586 -43.04 -7.15 4.15
C MET A 586 -43.94 -7.53 5.33
N LYS A 587 -44.46 -6.56 6.11
CA LYS A 587 -45.42 -6.84 7.20
C LYS A 587 -46.74 -7.42 6.70
N GLU A 588 -47.19 -7.02 5.52
CA GLU A 588 -48.41 -7.54 4.90
C GLU A 588 -48.22 -8.96 4.34
N HIS A 589 -47.01 -9.28 3.89
CA HIS A 589 -46.67 -10.60 3.34
C HIS A 589 -46.40 -11.63 4.43
N PHE A 590 -45.66 -11.25 5.47
CA PHE A 590 -45.20 -12.18 6.51
C PHE A 590 -46.08 -12.16 7.76
N SER A 591 -46.12 -13.31 8.44
CA SER A 591 -46.78 -13.42 9.75
C SER A 591 -46.04 -12.62 10.83
N PHE A 592 -46.73 -12.30 11.92
CA PHE A 592 -46.24 -11.41 12.99
C PHE A 592 -44.91 -11.82 13.67
N PHE A 593 -44.46 -13.07 13.49
CA PHE A 593 -43.23 -13.60 14.09
C PHE A 593 -41.97 -13.38 13.24
N TYR A 594 -42.11 -12.85 12.01
CA TYR A 594 -40.99 -12.41 11.18
C TYR A 594 -40.51 -11.02 11.62
N ILE A 595 -39.20 -10.79 11.65
CA ILE A 595 -38.64 -9.46 11.89
C ILE A 595 -38.34 -8.82 10.54
N VAL A 596 -39.17 -7.87 10.13
CA VAL A 596 -39.09 -7.22 8.81
C VAL A 596 -38.42 -5.84 8.83
N ASN A 597 -37.79 -5.48 9.96
CA ASN A 597 -36.81 -4.39 10.01
C ASN A 597 -35.43 -4.93 9.62
N ASN A 598 -34.46 -4.05 9.32
CA ASN A 598 -33.08 -4.47 9.05
C ASN A 598 -32.32 -4.68 10.38
N PRO A 599 -31.64 -5.81 10.60
CA PRO A 599 -31.53 -7.01 9.74
C PRO A 599 -32.85 -7.80 9.64
N VAL A 600 -33.21 -8.21 8.43
CA VAL A 600 -34.46 -8.94 8.17
C VAL A 600 -34.29 -10.41 8.59
N ASP A 601 -34.98 -10.82 9.64
CA ASP A 601 -35.01 -12.22 10.11
C ASP A 601 -36.30 -12.88 9.62
N ILE A 602 -36.14 -13.72 8.59
CA ILE A 602 -37.22 -14.51 8.01
C ILE A 602 -37.39 -15.89 8.67
N THR A 603 -36.70 -16.12 9.79
CA THR A 603 -36.84 -17.30 10.66
C THR A 603 -36.43 -18.62 10.01
N GLY A 604 -36.26 -19.67 10.82
CA GLY A 604 -35.90 -21.00 10.33
C GLY A 604 -36.93 -21.64 9.39
N SER A 605 -38.15 -21.10 9.30
CA SER A 605 -39.21 -21.60 8.42
C SER A 605 -39.23 -20.95 7.03
N ALA A 606 -38.24 -20.11 6.71
CA ALA A 606 -38.15 -19.45 5.41
C ALA A 606 -37.90 -20.41 4.24
N THR A 607 -38.74 -20.29 3.23
CA THR A 607 -38.62 -20.92 1.92
C THR A 607 -37.72 -20.12 0.99
N SER A 608 -37.41 -20.68 -0.18
CA SER A 608 -36.74 -19.90 -1.23
C SER A 608 -37.63 -18.77 -1.78
N ASP A 609 -38.97 -18.88 -1.73
CA ASP A 609 -39.90 -17.80 -2.14
C ASP A 609 -39.85 -16.61 -1.18
N ASP A 610 -39.72 -16.88 0.13
CA ASP A 610 -39.60 -15.83 1.15
C ASP A 610 -38.34 -15.00 0.92
N TYR A 611 -37.22 -15.65 0.60
CA TYR A 611 -36.00 -14.95 0.18
C TYR A 611 -36.21 -14.15 -1.12
N ASP A 612 -36.85 -14.70 -2.16
CA ASP A 612 -37.11 -13.97 -3.42
C ASP A 612 -37.93 -12.70 -3.18
N TYR A 613 -38.94 -12.80 -2.31
CA TYR A 613 -39.79 -11.68 -1.93
C TYR A 613 -38.99 -10.58 -1.23
N VAL A 614 -38.25 -10.92 -0.16
CA VAL A 614 -37.43 -9.93 0.58
C VAL A 614 -36.37 -9.32 -0.33
N MET A 615 -35.66 -10.14 -1.10
CA MET A 615 -34.65 -9.65 -2.04
C MET A 615 -35.23 -8.66 -3.06
N THR A 616 -36.46 -8.89 -3.53
CA THR A 616 -37.17 -7.95 -4.41
C THR A 616 -37.41 -6.60 -3.72
N GLN A 617 -37.87 -6.59 -2.47
CA GLN A 617 -38.08 -5.34 -1.71
C GLN A 617 -36.74 -4.60 -1.51
N LEU A 618 -35.71 -5.31 -1.02
CA LEU A 618 -34.40 -4.72 -0.76
C LEU A 618 -33.71 -4.21 -2.04
N MET A 619 -33.92 -4.86 -3.18
CA MET A 619 -33.40 -4.40 -4.47
C MET A 619 -34.06 -3.10 -4.94
N ASN A 620 -35.31 -2.87 -4.56
CA ASN A 620 -36.08 -1.67 -4.92
C ASN A 620 -35.97 -0.52 -3.92
N ASP A 621 -35.57 -0.80 -2.68
CA ASP A 621 -35.46 0.19 -1.61
C ASP A 621 -34.29 1.18 -1.81
N ASP A 622 -34.54 2.47 -2.02
CA ASP A 622 -33.48 3.47 -2.23
C ASP A 622 -32.62 3.75 -0.98
N GLY A 623 -33.05 3.27 0.19
CA GLY A 623 -32.30 3.26 1.45
C GLY A 623 -31.12 2.27 1.47
N VAL A 624 -31.08 1.33 0.52
CA VAL A 624 -30.14 0.20 0.50
C VAL A 624 -29.15 0.30 -0.65
N ASP A 625 -27.85 0.20 -0.34
CA ASP A 625 -26.76 0.22 -1.32
C ASP A 625 -26.15 -1.17 -1.56
N ILE A 626 -26.14 -2.04 -0.55
CA ILE A 626 -25.56 -3.39 -0.58
C ILE A 626 -26.54 -4.36 0.08
N ILE A 627 -26.73 -5.55 -0.51
CA ILE A 627 -27.56 -6.61 0.07
C ILE A 627 -26.67 -7.78 0.50
N MET A 628 -26.83 -8.19 1.75
CA MET A 628 -26.05 -9.22 2.41
C MET A 628 -26.96 -10.36 2.93
N PRO A 629 -27.28 -11.37 2.10
CA PRO A 629 -28.01 -12.55 2.54
C PRO A 629 -27.11 -13.54 3.32
N PHE A 630 -27.59 -14.04 4.45
CA PHE A 630 -27.00 -15.19 5.13
C PHE A 630 -27.90 -16.41 4.99
N PHE A 631 -27.35 -17.55 4.59
CA PHE A 631 -28.09 -18.80 4.42
C PHE A 631 -27.73 -19.85 5.46
N VAL A 632 -28.74 -20.34 6.16
CA VAL A 632 -28.72 -21.67 6.74
C VAL A 632 -29.43 -22.61 5.76
N PHE A 633 -28.67 -23.37 4.98
CA PHE A 633 -29.24 -24.33 4.02
C PHE A 633 -29.80 -25.54 4.76
N GLN A 634 -31.12 -25.55 4.97
CA GLN A 634 -31.86 -26.66 5.60
C GLN A 634 -32.49 -27.54 4.51
N ASN A 635 -32.63 -28.85 4.72
CA ASN A 635 -33.26 -29.74 3.72
C ASN A 635 -34.75 -29.40 3.44
N THR A 636 -35.43 -28.68 4.32
CA THR A 636 -36.78 -28.13 4.14
C THR A 636 -36.97 -27.04 5.20
N PRO A 637 -37.44 -25.81 4.87
CA PRO A 637 -38.13 -25.38 3.65
C PRO A 637 -37.29 -24.60 2.62
N LEU A 638 -35.99 -24.35 2.88
CA LEU A 638 -35.10 -23.66 1.92
C LEU A 638 -34.52 -24.65 0.90
N ASP A 639 -35.17 -24.79 -0.25
CA ASP A 639 -34.77 -25.69 -1.33
C ASP A 639 -33.76 -25.08 -2.31
N GLU A 640 -33.33 -25.90 -3.28
CA GLU A 640 -32.36 -25.52 -4.29
C GLU A 640 -32.86 -24.48 -5.30
N ALA A 641 -34.16 -24.14 -5.30
CA ALA A 641 -34.70 -23.08 -6.15
C ALA A 641 -34.15 -21.70 -5.78
N ILE A 642 -33.60 -21.55 -4.56
CA ILE A 642 -32.89 -20.34 -4.13
C ILE A 642 -31.78 -19.93 -5.10
N ILE A 643 -31.11 -20.89 -5.74
CA ILE A 643 -30.02 -20.61 -6.69
C ILE A 643 -30.52 -19.76 -7.86
N GLU A 644 -31.62 -20.18 -8.51
CA GLU A 644 -32.16 -19.50 -9.67
C GLU A 644 -32.84 -18.17 -9.30
N LYS A 645 -33.46 -18.11 -8.11
CA LYS A 645 -34.06 -16.87 -7.59
C LYS A 645 -32.99 -15.82 -7.29
N MET A 646 -31.89 -16.19 -6.63
CA MET A 646 -30.77 -15.29 -6.41
C MET A 646 -30.09 -14.89 -7.73
N ALA A 647 -29.95 -15.83 -8.67
CA ALA A 647 -29.41 -15.54 -10.00
C ALA A 647 -30.25 -14.50 -10.75
N LYS A 648 -31.59 -14.61 -10.71
CA LYS A 648 -32.53 -13.62 -11.27
C LYS A 648 -32.23 -12.21 -10.74
N HIS A 649 -32.09 -12.03 -9.42
CA HIS A 649 -31.71 -10.73 -8.84
C HIS A 649 -30.32 -10.25 -9.28
N ASN A 650 -29.35 -11.17 -9.37
CA ASN A 650 -27.98 -10.85 -9.77
C ASN A 650 -27.86 -10.37 -11.22
N THR A 651 -28.74 -10.81 -12.14
CA THR A 651 -28.71 -10.38 -13.55
C THR A 651 -28.99 -8.88 -13.72
N VAL A 652 -29.73 -8.27 -12.80
CA VAL A 652 -30.09 -6.85 -12.85
C VAL A 652 -28.87 -5.96 -12.57
N LYS A 653 -27.90 -6.45 -11.78
CA LYS A 653 -26.68 -5.72 -11.38
C LYS A 653 -26.95 -4.31 -10.82
N LYS A 654 -28.12 -4.07 -10.22
CA LYS A 654 -28.51 -2.78 -9.63
C LYS A 654 -27.79 -2.50 -8.32
N LYS A 655 -27.62 -3.53 -7.48
CA LYS A 655 -26.93 -3.47 -6.18
C LYS A 655 -26.06 -4.73 -6.01
N PRO A 656 -24.93 -4.64 -5.31
CA PRO A 656 -24.13 -5.82 -4.98
C PRO A 656 -24.92 -6.77 -4.08
N ILE A 657 -24.87 -8.06 -4.42
CA ILE A 657 -25.37 -9.16 -3.61
C ILE A 657 -24.18 -9.98 -3.14
N ILE A 658 -23.98 -10.05 -1.84
CA ILE A 658 -22.83 -10.74 -1.23
C ILE A 658 -23.39 -11.70 -0.19
N CYS A 659 -23.19 -13.00 -0.39
CA CYS A 659 -23.81 -13.99 0.48
C CYS A 659 -22.81 -14.56 1.49
N CYS A 660 -23.35 -15.07 2.58
CA CYS A 660 -22.63 -15.95 3.50
C CYS A 660 -23.50 -17.16 3.83
N CYS A 661 -22.90 -18.29 4.18
CA CYS A 661 -23.64 -19.46 4.63
C CYS A 661 -22.89 -20.21 5.72
N THR A 662 -23.58 -21.14 6.38
CA THR A 662 -22.94 -22.09 7.29
C THR A 662 -21.98 -23.03 6.56
N GLU A 663 -21.05 -23.64 7.31
CA GLU A 663 -20.17 -24.68 6.80
C GLU A 663 -20.87 -26.05 6.68
N GLY A 664 -20.31 -26.95 5.86
CA GLY A 664 -20.77 -28.33 5.71
C GLY A 664 -20.99 -28.75 4.25
N ALA A 665 -21.02 -30.06 3.99
CA ALA A 665 -21.02 -30.62 2.63
C ALA A 665 -22.18 -30.10 1.75
N TYR A 666 -23.39 -30.03 2.31
CA TYR A 666 -24.55 -29.51 1.58
C TYR A 666 -24.43 -28.00 1.31
N SER A 667 -24.07 -27.21 2.32
CA SER A 667 -23.84 -25.76 2.15
C SER A 667 -22.73 -25.45 1.16
N HIS A 668 -21.66 -26.26 1.11
CA HIS A 668 -20.62 -26.13 0.09
C HIS A 668 -21.15 -26.36 -1.33
N ALA A 669 -21.96 -27.40 -1.55
CA ALA A 669 -22.58 -27.65 -2.85
C ALA A 669 -23.46 -26.47 -3.29
N MET A 670 -24.22 -25.88 -2.37
CA MET A 670 -25.06 -24.70 -2.64
C MET A 670 -24.23 -23.45 -2.91
N LYS A 671 -23.17 -23.21 -2.12
CA LYS A 671 -22.17 -22.16 -2.32
C LYS A 671 -21.56 -22.23 -3.71
N GLU A 672 -21.12 -23.41 -4.15
CA GLU A 672 -20.53 -23.59 -5.49
C GLU A 672 -21.52 -23.23 -6.60
N ARG A 673 -22.80 -23.61 -6.45
CA ARG A 673 -23.84 -23.28 -7.42
C ARG A 673 -24.17 -21.78 -7.48
N LEU A 674 -24.15 -21.08 -6.35
CA LEU A 674 -24.30 -19.61 -6.31
C LEU A 674 -23.09 -18.89 -6.94
N ILE A 675 -21.87 -19.35 -6.65
CA ILE A 675 -20.63 -18.82 -7.24
C ILE A 675 -20.66 -18.98 -8.77
N ALA A 676 -21.11 -20.13 -9.27
CA ALA A 676 -21.28 -20.36 -10.71
C ALA A 676 -22.30 -19.39 -11.38
N LYS A 677 -23.19 -18.76 -10.61
CA LYS A 677 -24.13 -17.72 -11.07
C LYS A 677 -23.57 -16.30 -10.88
N GLY A 678 -22.28 -16.17 -10.55
CA GLY A 678 -21.60 -14.90 -10.32
C GLY A 678 -22.04 -14.21 -9.03
N ILE A 679 -22.38 -14.97 -7.99
CA ILE A 679 -22.73 -14.46 -6.65
C ILE A 679 -21.65 -14.92 -5.67
N PRO A 680 -20.86 -13.99 -5.08
CA PRO A 680 -19.84 -14.37 -4.11
C PRO A 680 -20.51 -14.88 -2.83
N VAL A 681 -20.03 -16.04 -2.36
CA VAL A 681 -20.55 -16.68 -1.14
C VAL A 681 -19.40 -17.04 -0.22
N PHE A 682 -19.46 -16.55 1.01
CA PHE A 682 -18.47 -16.81 2.05
C PHE A 682 -19.03 -17.71 3.15
N THR A 683 -18.16 -18.19 4.02
CA THR A 683 -18.54 -18.97 5.20
C THR A 683 -18.09 -18.30 6.49
N GLU A 684 -17.01 -17.52 6.42
CA GLU A 684 -16.53 -16.65 7.49
C GLU A 684 -17.15 -15.26 7.42
N ILE A 685 -17.66 -14.79 8.56
CA ILE A 685 -18.32 -13.48 8.69
C ILE A 685 -17.35 -12.35 8.38
N HIS A 686 -16.08 -12.47 8.76
CA HIS A 686 -15.07 -11.46 8.44
C HIS A 686 -14.88 -11.31 6.92
N HIS A 687 -14.83 -12.40 6.17
CA HIS A 687 -14.69 -12.34 4.71
C HIS A 687 -15.93 -11.73 4.06
N TRP A 688 -17.11 -12.04 4.60
CA TRP A 688 -18.37 -11.48 4.14
C TRP A 688 -18.44 -9.95 4.31
N VAL A 689 -17.99 -9.43 5.46
CA VAL A 689 -17.93 -7.99 5.71
C VAL A 689 -16.81 -7.32 4.89
N THR A 690 -15.64 -7.95 4.76
CA THR A 690 -14.55 -7.44 3.91
C THR A 690 -14.97 -7.34 2.43
N ALA A 691 -15.75 -8.29 1.93
CA ALA A 691 -16.33 -8.24 0.59
C ALA A 691 -17.26 -7.04 0.39
N ALA A 692 -18.12 -6.75 1.36
CA ALA A 692 -19.00 -5.57 1.33
C ALA A 692 -18.22 -4.25 1.37
N TYR A 693 -17.19 -4.20 2.22
CA TYR A 693 -16.24 -3.08 2.26
C TYR A 693 -15.59 -2.84 0.89
N ALA A 694 -15.14 -3.90 0.21
CA ALA A 694 -14.47 -3.79 -1.08
C ALA A 694 -15.34 -3.14 -2.16
N VAL A 695 -16.61 -3.58 -2.32
CA VAL A 695 -17.52 -2.98 -3.31
C VAL A 695 -17.95 -1.56 -2.95
N MET A 696 -18.03 -1.23 -1.65
CA MET A 696 -18.28 0.13 -1.16
C MET A 696 -17.13 1.06 -1.51
N GLN A 697 -15.90 0.67 -1.18
CA GLN A 697 -14.71 1.48 -1.46
C GLN A 697 -14.50 1.66 -2.96
N TRP A 698 -14.68 0.59 -3.75
CA TRP A 698 -14.63 0.69 -5.20
C TRP A 698 -15.69 1.64 -5.76
N GLY A 699 -16.89 1.65 -5.17
CA GLY A 699 -17.93 2.64 -5.45
C GLY A 699 -17.50 4.08 -5.21
N LYS A 700 -16.86 4.35 -4.07
CA LYS A 700 -16.31 5.68 -3.74
C LYS A 700 -15.24 6.11 -4.73
N ILE A 701 -14.30 5.22 -5.07
CA ILE A 701 -13.23 5.50 -6.04
C ILE A 701 -13.80 5.84 -7.42
N MET A 702 -14.84 5.12 -7.86
CA MET A 702 -15.49 5.36 -9.16
C MET A 702 -16.32 6.65 -9.21
N GLN A 703 -16.90 7.08 -8.08
CA GLN A 703 -17.66 8.33 -7.99
C GLN A 703 -16.76 9.56 -7.78
N GLY A 704 -15.63 9.39 -7.09
CA GLY A 704 -14.73 10.46 -6.66
C GLY A 704 -13.80 11.02 -7.74
N GLY A 705 -13.76 10.43 -8.93
CA GLY A 705 -12.98 10.94 -10.07
C GLY A 705 -11.47 11.07 -9.81
N SER A 706 -10.69 10.02 -10.10
CA SER A 706 -9.22 10.03 -10.22
C SER A 706 -8.47 10.82 -9.14
N VAL A 707 -8.26 10.19 -7.97
CA VAL A 707 -7.42 10.73 -6.88
C VAL A 707 -5.95 10.95 -7.31
N CYS A 708 -5.53 10.42 -8.45
CA CYS A 708 -4.31 10.86 -9.11
C CYS A 708 -4.65 11.86 -10.21
N LYS A 709 -4.68 13.16 -9.90
CA LYS A 709 -4.36 14.16 -10.93
C LYS A 709 -2.88 13.96 -11.23
N SER A 710 -2.58 13.31 -12.35
CA SER A 710 -1.22 13.28 -12.89
C SER A 710 -0.74 14.72 -12.99
N SER A 711 0.24 15.10 -12.17
CA SER A 711 0.97 16.34 -12.32
C SER A 711 1.64 16.32 -13.69
N SER A 712 1.07 17.03 -14.66
CA SER A 712 1.69 17.35 -15.94
C SER A 712 2.91 18.22 -15.75
#